data_AF-A0A838DFX3-F1
#
_entry.id   AF-A0A838DFX3-F1
#
_cell.length_a   1.000
_cell.length_b   1.000
_cell.length_c   1.000
_cell.angle_alpha   90.00
_cell.angle_beta   90.00
_cell.angle_gamma   90.00
#
_symmetry.space_group_name_H-M   'P 1'
#
loop_
_entity.id
_entity.type
_entity.pdbx_description
1 polymer ?
#
loop_
_entity_poly.entity_id
_entity_poly.type
_entity_poly.pdbx_seq_one_letter_code
_entity_poly.pdbx_strand_id
1 'polypeptide(L)'
;MTAAIPRRVANPPAKPLLIFDGDCHFCRRWIERWREMTGDAVEYAPSQERAAAFPEIAPEEFAGAVQLIEPDGRIVSGAEAVFRSLAHRRGGGFAARCYERLPGFAFLTEAAYSIVARNRTLASAATRLLWGHDVRRPNYFVSRRWFLRALGAIFLIAFSSLWVQVDGLVGANGILPVAGFLPAARAHLGASAPFLLPTLCWLNTSDMFLHLLCATGAAASLLLMVGIAPALSLLLAFVCYLSLTIAGQTFLSFQWDILLLETGFLAIFFAPWTWRMTARNEAPLSRVALFLLKLLLFKLMFMSGVVKLTSGDDSWWDLTALNYHFETQPLPTVLGWWAHQAPLWLQQFSTVFVLVVETIVPFLIWAPRRPRVIGCMLLIALQVLILLTGNYAFFNLLTIALCLLLVDDTAWRSLRGRSGHAVGRDSVEPGSDTASTPGSTESGSTRLGAKAARWLAVVVLLLTLPVNAALLFSAFQPEASWPRPVTVLHGMLEPFRIVNGYGLFRVMTKSRPEIVVEGSADGTEWLPYEFRWKPGDLHRAPRWVAPHQPRLDWQMWFAALGTYRDNRWFLRFAESLLRNSPDVVALLERNPFPETPPRYVRARVYDYSFTRRGEGAEPGAWWKRGAAAEYLPAVSLGRE
;
A
#
# COMPACT_ATOMS: atom_id res chain seq x y z
N MET A 1 -24.04 36.25 36.48
CA MET A 1 -23.51 36.45 35.10
C MET A 1 -24.55 37.23 34.34
N THR A 2 -24.36 38.55 34.22
CA THR A 2 -25.18 39.44 33.39
C THR A 2 -25.09 38.97 31.95
N ALA A 3 -26.22 38.50 31.38
CA ALA A 3 -26.29 38.16 29.97
C ALA A 3 -26.03 39.44 29.16
N ALA A 4 -24.87 39.52 28.52
CA ALA A 4 -24.56 40.61 27.61
C ALA A 4 -25.66 40.67 26.54
N ILE A 5 -26.26 41.86 26.36
CA ILE A 5 -27.27 42.10 25.33
C ILE A 5 -26.65 41.71 23.98
N PRO A 6 -27.26 40.81 23.19
CA PRO A 6 -26.70 40.39 21.92
C PRO A 6 -26.65 41.60 20.97
N ARG A 7 -25.44 42.00 20.54
CA ARG A 7 -25.25 43.07 19.57
C ARG A 7 -25.91 42.65 18.25
N ARG A 8 -26.76 43.53 17.72
CA ARG A 8 -27.49 43.32 16.46
C ARG A 8 -27.22 44.46 15.50
N VAL A 9 -27.20 44.17 14.21
CA VAL A 9 -27.17 45.18 13.13
C VAL A 9 -28.58 45.65 12.79
N ALA A 10 -28.74 46.91 12.39
CA ALA A 10 -30.01 47.46 11.95
C ALA A 10 -30.44 46.93 10.56
N ASN A 11 -29.48 46.54 9.71
CA ASN A 11 -29.75 46.04 8.37
C ASN A 11 -29.17 44.63 8.16
N PRO A 12 -29.89 43.56 8.54
CA PRO A 12 -29.38 42.20 8.45
C PRO A 12 -29.23 41.72 7.00
N PRO A 13 -28.17 40.95 6.67
CA PRO A 13 -27.99 40.37 5.36
C PRO A 13 -28.97 39.21 5.10
N ALA A 14 -29.33 38.99 3.83
CA ALA A 14 -30.25 37.90 3.44
C ALA A 14 -29.68 36.48 3.68
N LYS A 15 -28.35 36.36 3.73
CA LYS A 15 -27.61 35.14 4.05
C LYS A 15 -26.61 35.44 5.16
N PRO A 16 -26.19 34.44 5.95
CA PRO A 16 -25.10 34.62 6.90
C PRO A 16 -23.87 35.22 6.20
N LEU A 17 -23.40 36.37 6.66
CA LEU A 17 -22.28 37.10 6.07
C LEU A 17 -21.09 37.09 7.03
N LEU A 18 -19.99 36.47 6.62
CA LEU A 18 -18.73 36.49 7.35
C LEU A 18 -17.78 37.54 6.77
N ILE A 19 -17.53 38.58 7.56
CA ILE A 19 -16.61 39.67 7.26
C ILE A 19 -15.25 39.36 7.88
N PHE A 20 -14.18 39.55 7.10
CA PHE A 20 -12.81 39.30 7.52
C PHE A 20 -11.88 40.41 7.06
N ASP A 21 -10.72 40.54 7.70
CA ASP A 21 -9.69 41.47 7.27
C ASP A 21 -9.14 41.06 5.90
N GLY A 22 -9.44 41.87 4.88
CA GLY A 22 -8.98 41.67 3.53
C GLY A 22 -7.47 41.69 3.41
N ASP A 23 -6.71 42.48 4.17
CA ASP A 23 -5.26 42.59 3.97
C ASP A 23 -4.48 41.46 4.67
N CYS A 24 -5.16 40.71 5.53
CA CYS A 24 -4.63 39.53 6.18
C CYS A 24 -4.48 38.33 5.20
N HIS A 25 -3.25 38.08 4.75
CA HIS A 25 -2.93 36.91 3.91
C HIS A 25 -3.31 35.56 4.53
N PHE A 26 -3.26 35.43 5.87
CA PHE A 26 -3.72 34.23 6.56
C PHE A 26 -5.23 34.05 6.37
N CYS A 27 -5.98 35.12 6.61
CA CYS A 27 -7.44 35.16 6.56
C CYS A 27 -7.93 34.85 5.14
N ARG A 28 -7.40 35.52 4.10
CA ARG A 28 -7.74 35.24 2.69
C ARG A 28 -7.67 33.74 2.35
N ARG A 29 -6.56 33.08 2.70
CA ARG A 29 -6.36 31.65 2.40
C ARG A 29 -7.40 30.77 3.08
N TRP A 30 -7.57 30.92 4.39
CA TRP A 30 -8.49 30.06 5.14
C TRP A 30 -9.96 30.32 4.79
N ILE A 31 -10.30 31.57 4.44
CA ILE A 31 -11.61 31.93 3.92
C ILE A 31 -11.91 31.24 2.59
N GLU A 32 -10.96 31.14 1.66
CA GLU A 32 -11.16 30.38 0.41
C GLU A 32 -11.55 28.92 0.69
N ARG A 33 -10.88 28.29 1.67
CA ARG A 33 -11.21 26.92 2.09
C ARG A 33 -12.60 26.83 2.73
N TRP A 34 -12.99 27.80 3.55
CA TRP A 34 -14.31 27.81 4.19
C TRP A 34 -15.42 28.07 3.18
N ARG A 35 -15.20 28.99 2.24
CA ARG A 35 -16.08 29.28 1.11
C ARG A 35 -16.37 28.03 0.29
N GLU A 36 -15.34 27.24 -0.04
CA GLU A 36 -15.49 25.95 -0.74
C GLU A 36 -16.26 24.91 0.09
N MET A 37 -16.19 24.98 1.42
CA MET A 37 -16.88 24.06 2.32
C MET A 37 -18.36 24.40 2.55
N THR A 38 -18.70 25.69 2.61
CA THR A 38 -20.07 26.17 2.84
C THR A 38 -20.85 26.39 1.54
N GLY A 39 -20.16 26.54 0.40
CA GLY A 39 -20.79 26.90 -0.87
C GLY A 39 -21.58 28.20 -0.72
N ASP A 40 -22.76 28.26 -1.35
CA ASP A 40 -23.61 29.46 -1.37
C ASP A 40 -24.40 29.71 -0.07
N ALA A 41 -24.15 28.91 0.98
CA ALA A 41 -24.86 29.01 2.25
C ALA A 41 -24.33 30.13 3.17
N VAL A 42 -23.10 30.59 2.96
CA VAL A 42 -22.46 31.69 3.71
C VAL A 42 -21.75 32.60 2.73
N GLU A 43 -22.01 33.90 2.81
CA GLU A 43 -21.31 34.93 2.04
C GLU A 43 -20.03 35.35 2.78
N TYR A 44 -18.95 35.61 2.05
CA TYR A 44 -17.67 36.03 2.64
C TYR A 44 -17.19 37.30 1.95
N ALA A 45 -16.95 38.36 2.72
CA ALA A 45 -16.52 39.64 2.18
C ALA A 45 -15.36 40.25 2.99
N PRO A 46 -14.42 40.94 2.35
CA PRO A 46 -13.41 41.70 3.05
C PRO A 46 -14.04 42.92 3.73
N SER A 47 -13.53 43.30 4.89
CA SER A 47 -13.99 44.47 5.64
C SER A 47 -13.88 45.76 4.83
N GLN A 48 -12.86 45.88 3.97
CA GLN A 48 -12.65 47.01 3.07
C GLN A 48 -13.85 47.27 2.13
N GLU A 49 -14.63 46.25 1.78
CA GLU A 49 -15.78 46.38 0.88
C GLU A 49 -17.12 46.53 1.63
N ARG A 50 -17.29 45.83 2.75
CA ARG A 50 -18.59 45.69 3.42
C ARG A 50 -18.69 46.34 4.80
N ALA A 51 -17.59 46.77 5.43
CA ALA A 51 -17.63 47.35 6.78
C ALA A 51 -18.48 48.63 6.85
N ALA A 52 -18.49 49.45 5.79
CA ALA A 52 -19.29 50.68 5.75
C ALA A 52 -20.82 50.43 5.84
N ALA A 53 -21.29 49.22 5.51
CA ALA A 53 -22.70 48.85 5.61
C ALA A 53 -23.13 48.51 7.05
N PHE A 54 -22.18 48.35 7.98
CA PHE A 54 -22.42 47.92 9.36
C PHE A 54 -21.68 48.83 10.37
N PRO A 55 -22.12 50.09 10.52
CA PRO A 55 -21.48 51.07 11.42
C PRO A 55 -21.51 50.66 12.89
N GLU A 56 -22.33 49.68 13.27
CA GLU A 56 -22.45 49.15 14.62
C GLU A 56 -21.24 48.30 15.07
N ILE A 57 -20.36 47.93 14.14
CA ILE A 57 -19.12 47.19 14.39
C ILE A 57 -17.94 48.15 14.20
N ALA A 58 -17.12 48.36 15.24
CA ALA A 58 -16.00 49.28 15.12
C ALA A 58 -14.95 48.75 14.11
N PRO A 59 -14.26 49.61 13.35
CA PRO A 59 -13.21 49.19 12.40
C PRO A 59 -12.13 48.29 13.03
N GLU A 60 -11.78 48.56 14.28
CA GLU A 60 -10.82 47.79 15.07
C GLU A 60 -11.27 46.34 15.32
N GLU A 61 -12.58 46.10 15.42
CA GLU A 61 -13.13 44.76 15.63
C GLU A 61 -12.98 43.89 14.38
N PHE A 62 -13.09 44.48 13.18
CA PHE A 62 -12.80 43.80 11.92
C PHE A 62 -11.31 43.50 11.75
N ALA A 63 -10.44 44.40 12.24
CA ALA A 63 -9.00 44.18 12.26
C ALA A 63 -8.63 43.08 13.27
N GLY A 64 -9.30 42.99 14.42
CA GLY A 64 -9.00 42.05 15.50
C GLY A 64 -9.51 40.63 15.27
N ALA A 65 -10.72 40.47 14.71
CA ALA A 65 -11.35 39.17 14.52
C ALA A 65 -12.29 39.14 13.31
N VAL A 66 -12.59 37.93 12.84
CA VAL A 66 -13.67 37.73 11.87
C VAL A 66 -15.01 37.95 12.55
N GLN A 67 -15.95 38.52 11.81
CA GLN A 67 -17.28 38.87 12.28
C GLN A 67 -18.30 38.11 11.42
N LEU A 68 -19.19 37.34 12.04
CA LEU A 68 -20.31 36.70 11.34
C LEU A 68 -21.61 37.42 11.74
N ILE A 69 -22.33 37.88 10.73
CA ILE A 69 -23.64 38.51 10.86
C ILE A 69 -24.68 37.49 10.39
N GLU A 70 -25.54 37.05 11.29
CA GLU A 70 -26.61 36.11 10.96
C GLU A 70 -27.83 36.84 10.34
N PRO A 71 -28.71 36.13 9.60
CA PRO A 71 -29.89 36.74 8.99
C PRO A 71 -30.90 37.35 9.98
N ASP A 72 -30.81 37.00 11.27
CA ASP A 72 -31.59 37.61 12.35
C ASP A 72 -30.95 38.90 12.89
N GLY A 73 -29.84 39.33 12.30
CA GLY A 73 -29.07 40.52 12.66
C GLY A 73 -28.06 40.30 13.77
N ARG A 74 -27.95 39.11 14.37
CA ARG A 74 -27.00 38.85 15.46
C ARG A 74 -25.56 38.89 14.96
N ILE A 75 -24.70 39.58 15.71
CA ILE A 75 -23.26 39.64 15.47
C ILE A 75 -22.56 38.65 16.41
N VAL A 76 -21.75 37.77 15.84
CA VAL A 76 -20.82 36.90 16.57
C VAL A 76 -19.40 37.10 16.03
N SER A 77 -18.39 36.95 16.88
CA SER A 77 -16.99 37.22 16.54
C SER A 77 -16.09 36.02 16.83
N GLY A 78 -14.83 36.08 16.39
CA GLY A 78 -13.79 35.16 16.87
C GLY A 78 -14.00 33.70 16.44
N ALA A 79 -13.74 32.76 17.34
CA ALA A 79 -13.92 31.34 17.08
C ALA A 79 -15.41 30.98 16.91
N GLU A 80 -16.31 31.61 17.68
CA GLU A 80 -17.76 31.41 17.54
C GLU A 80 -18.24 31.68 16.11
N ALA A 81 -17.81 32.80 15.51
CA ALA A 81 -18.13 33.14 14.12
C ALA A 81 -17.66 32.05 13.14
N VAL A 82 -16.48 31.46 13.36
CA VAL A 82 -15.96 30.36 12.53
C VAL A 82 -16.79 29.09 12.71
N PHE A 83 -17.10 28.68 13.94
CA PHE A 83 -17.88 27.46 14.16
C PHE A 83 -19.32 27.57 13.67
N ARG A 84 -19.98 28.72 13.88
CA ARG A 84 -21.35 28.98 13.40
C ARG A 84 -21.40 29.05 11.88
N SER A 85 -20.50 29.78 11.23
CA SER A 85 -20.44 29.81 9.75
C SER A 85 -20.22 28.41 9.16
N LEU A 86 -19.30 27.63 9.74
CA LEU A 86 -19.05 26.26 9.32
C LEU A 86 -20.16 25.26 9.70
N ALA A 87 -21.16 25.66 10.49
CA ALA A 87 -22.33 24.84 10.79
C ALA A 87 -23.25 24.68 9.57
N HIS A 88 -23.24 25.66 8.66
CA HIS A 88 -24.05 25.66 7.43
C HIS A 88 -23.62 24.62 6.39
N ARG A 89 -22.43 24.00 6.53
CA ARG A 89 -22.04 22.88 5.67
C ARG A 89 -22.81 21.60 6.05
N ARG A 90 -23.03 20.70 5.09
CA ARG A 90 -23.60 19.36 5.38
C ARG A 90 -22.77 18.63 6.44
N GLY A 91 -23.40 18.28 7.57
CA GLY A 91 -22.75 17.65 8.73
C GLY A 91 -21.90 18.58 9.60
N GLY A 92 -21.96 19.91 9.38
CA GLY A 92 -21.17 20.91 10.09
C GLY A 92 -21.60 21.18 11.53
N GLY A 93 -22.88 20.95 11.85
CA GLY A 93 -23.46 21.28 13.15
C GLY A 93 -22.88 20.52 14.35
N PHE A 94 -22.07 19.47 14.15
CA PHE A 94 -21.37 18.83 15.28
C PHE A 94 -20.36 19.77 15.94
N ALA A 95 -19.52 20.46 15.15
CA ALA A 95 -18.48 21.34 15.70
C ALA A 95 -19.08 22.55 16.42
N ALA A 96 -20.14 23.14 15.86
CA ALA A 96 -20.89 24.21 16.53
C ALA A 96 -21.56 23.73 17.82
N ARG A 97 -22.14 22.53 17.85
CA ARG A 97 -22.69 21.94 19.09
C ARG A 97 -21.61 21.67 20.14
N CYS A 98 -20.41 21.25 19.75
CA CYS A 98 -19.29 21.11 20.68
C CYS A 98 -18.90 22.46 21.28
N TYR A 99 -18.88 23.52 20.45
CA TYR A 99 -18.64 24.88 20.92
C TYR A 99 -19.68 25.35 21.94
N GLU A 100 -20.96 25.08 21.70
CA GLU A 100 -22.06 25.51 22.58
C GLU A 100 -22.23 24.65 23.84
N ARG A 101 -21.94 23.33 23.77
CA ARG A 101 -22.35 22.37 24.82
C ARG A 101 -21.20 21.71 25.57
N LEU A 102 -19.98 21.66 25.02
CA LEU A 102 -18.86 20.98 25.68
C LEU A 102 -18.15 21.96 26.63
N PRO A 103 -18.15 21.70 27.95
CA PRO A 103 -17.48 22.58 28.91
C PRO A 103 -16.00 22.78 28.57
N GLY A 104 -15.53 24.02 28.63
CA GLY A 104 -14.14 24.39 28.33
C GLY A 104 -13.77 24.46 26.84
N PHE A 105 -14.59 23.94 25.92
CA PHE A 105 -14.26 23.96 24.49
C PHE A 105 -14.28 25.37 23.90
N ALA A 106 -15.31 26.17 24.21
CA ALA A 106 -15.40 27.55 23.77
C ALA A 106 -14.19 28.37 24.25
N PHE A 107 -13.84 28.25 25.54
CA PHE A 107 -12.67 28.92 26.12
C PHE A 107 -11.36 28.53 25.40
N LEU A 108 -11.12 27.23 25.20
CA LEU A 108 -9.90 26.74 24.54
C LEU A 108 -9.81 27.20 23.08
N THR A 109 -10.92 27.15 22.35
CA THR A 109 -10.95 27.53 20.94
C THR A 109 -10.85 29.04 20.72
N GLU A 110 -11.43 29.85 21.59
CA GLU A 110 -11.24 31.30 21.59
C GLU A 110 -9.81 31.70 22.00
N ALA A 111 -9.21 31.02 22.98
CA ALA A 111 -7.80 31.22 23.33
C ALA A 111 -6.88 30.89 22.15
N ALA A 112 -7.11 29.75 21.48
CA ALA A 112 -6.38 29.37 20.28
C ALA A 112 -6.58 30.38 19.13
N TYR A 113 -7.81 30.84 18.91
CA TYR A 113 -8.12 31.87 17.93
C TYR A 113 -7.37 33.17 18.22
N SER A 114 -7.40 33.65 19.46
CA SER A 114 -6.71 34.87 19.89
C SER A 114 -5.20 34.79 19.68
N ILE A 115 -4.58 33.63 19.97
CA ILE A 115 -3.14 33.40 19.69
C ILE A 115 -2.86 33.53 18.18
N VAL A 116 -3.69 32.91 17.33
CA VAL A 116 -3.53 33.00 15.87
C VAL A 116 -3.77 34.42 15.36
N ALA A 117 -4.80 35.10 15.88
CA ALA A 117 -5.16 36.46 15.50
C ALA A 117 -4.06 37.47 15.87
N ARG A 118 -3.40 37.30 17.02
CA ARG A 118 -2.25 38.12 17.44
C ARG A 118 -0.97 37.81 16.63
N ASN A 119 -0.84 36.60 16.09
CA ASN A 119 0.36 36.12 15.39
C ASN A 119 0.12 35.79 13.91
N ARG A 120 -0.72 36.57 13.20
CA ARG A 120 -1.15 36.29 11.81
C ARG A 120 0.00 36.12 10.82
N THR A 121 1.09 36.86 10.98
CA THR A 121 2.29 36.78 10.11
C THR A 121 2.99 35.43 10.26
N LEU A 122 3.27 35.02 11.49
CA LEU A 122 3.82 33.70 11.82
C LEU A 122 2.87 32.57 11.42
N ALA A 123 1.58 32.70 11.70
CA ALA A 123 0.56 31.73 11.29
C ALA A 123 0.48 31.60 9.75
N SER A 124 0.61 32.70 9.01
CA SER A 124 0.70 32.70 7.55
C SER A 124 1.97 32.02 7.04
N ALA A 125 3.11 32.24 7.69
CA ALA A 125 4.37 31.56 7.37
C ALA A 125 4.27 30.04 7.63
N ALA A 126 3.75 29.63 8.79
CA ALA A 126 3.53 28.23 9.13
C ALA A 126 2.52 27.55 8.16
N THR A 127 1.43 28.25 7.82
CA THR A 127 0.46 27.76 6.83
C THR A 127 1.11 27.53 5.48
N ARG A 128 1.96 28.46 5.00
CA ARG A 128 2.72 28.28 3.76
C ARG A 128 3.71 27.12 3.84
N LEU A 129 4.40 26.98 4.96
CA LEU A 129 5.36 25.89 5.18
C LEU A 129 4.70 24.51 5.13
N LEU A 130 3.48 24.37 5.69
CA LEU A 130 2.80 23.09 5.82
C LEU A 130 1.85 22.75 4.65
N TRP A 131 1.07 23.72 4.15
CA TRP A 131 0.08 23.52 3.07
C TRP A 131 0.56 24.00 1.70
N GLY A 132 1.46 24.99 1.65
CA GLY A 132 1.84 25.70 0.43
C GLY A 132 0.96 26.92 0.16
N HIS A 133 0.84 27.32 -1.10
CA HIS A 133 0.07 28.52 -1.50
C HIS A 133 -1.44 28.29 -1.48
N ASP A 134 -1.87 27.04 -1.64
CA ASP A 134 -3.28 26.65 -1.72
C ASP A 134 -3.66 25.88 -0.44
N VAL A 135 -4.63 26.35 0.34
CA VAL A 135 -5.06 25.64 1.57
C VAL A 135 -6.37 24.88 1.40
N ARG A 136 -6.94 24.86 0.19
CA ARG A 136 -8.18 24.16 -0.12
C ARG A 136 -8.06 22.67 0.10
N ARG A 137 -9.23 22.01 0.15
CA ARG A 137 -9.27 20.58 0.44
C ARG A 137 -8.60 19.79 -0.70
N PRO A 138 -7.72 18.81 -0.38
CA PRO A 138 -7.05 18.03 -1.41
C PRO A 138 -8.06 17.14 -2.15
N ASN A 139 -7.94 17.14 -3.48
CA ASN A 139 -8.60 16.22 -4.39
C ASN A 139 -7.56 15.25 -4.99
N TYR A 140 -8.00 14.05 -5.40
CA TYR A 140 -7.12 12.94 -5.75
C TYR A 140 -7.51 12.26 -7.06
N PHE A 141 -8.06 13.02 -8.01
CA PHE A 141 -8.54 12.46 -9.26
C PHE A 141 -7.40 11.94 -10.14
N VAL A 142 -6.31 12.72 -10.25
CA VAL A 142 -5.10 12.32 -10.99
C VAL A 142 -4.48 11.09 -10.34
N SER A 143 -4.35 11.10 -9.02
CA SER A 143 -3.78 9.98 -8.26
C SER A 143 -4.61 8.72 -8.36
N ARG A 144 -5.95 8.81 -8.32
CA ARG A 144 -6.84 7.66 -8.56
C ARG A 144 -6.57 7.03 -9.92
N ARG A 145 -6.49 7.86 -10.97
CA ARG A 145 -6.28 7.39 -12.34
C ARG A 145 -4.95 6.66 -12.51
N TRP A 146 -3.87 7.18 -11.93
CA TRP A 146 -2.56 6.54 -12.03
C TRP A 146 -2.44 5.32 -11.11
N PHE A 147 -2.98 5.39 -9.90
CA PHE A 147 -3.02 4.26 -8.96
C PHE A 147 -3.74 3.05 -9.57
N LEU A 148 -4.94 3.23 -10.13
CA LEU A 148 -5.69 2.11 -10.72
C LEU A 148 -4.97 1.51 -11.93
N ARG A 149 -4.30 2.32 -12.75
CA ARG A 149 -3.49 1.84 -13.87
C ARG A 149 -2.26 1.07 -13.42
N ALA A 150 -1.54 1.60 -12.44
CA ALA A 150 -0.40 0.92 -11.84
C ALA A 150 -0.83 -0.40 -11.21
N LEU A 151 -1.96 -0.42 -10.49
CA LEU A 151 -2.52 -1.64 -9.90
C LEU A 151 -2.90 -2.68 -10.97
N GLY A 152 -3.48 -2.25 -12.09
CA GLY A 152 -3.71 -3.13 -13.24
C GLY A 152 -2.42 -3.70 -13.82
N ALA A 153 -1.37 -2.88 -13.97
CA ALA A 153 -0.07 -3.36 -14.44
C ALA A 153 0.55 -4.37 -13.46
N ILE A 154 0.40 -4.15 -12.15
CA ILE A 154 0.90 -5.05 -11.11
C ILE A 154 0.14 -6.39 -11.11
N PHE A 155 -1.18 -6.38 -11.21
CA PHE A 155 -1.93 -7.62 -11.37
C PHE A 155 -1.52 -8.35 -12.65
N LEU A 156 -1.33 -7.64 -13.76
CA LEU A 156 -0.87 -8.25 -15.01
C LEU A 156 0.49 -8.94 -14.82
N ILE A 157 1.45 -8.25 -14.20
CA ILE A 157 2.75 -8.82 -13.83
C ILE A 157 2.56 -10.08 -12.98
N ALA A 158 1.71 -10.03 -11.95
CA ALA A 158 1.50 -11.14 -11.03
C ALA A 158 0.89 -12.37 -11.73
N PHE A 159 -0.14 -12.16 -12.57
CA PHE A 159 -0.76 -13.22 -13.36
C PHE A 159 0.20 -13.79 -14.39
N SER A 160 0.85 -12.96 -15.21
CA SER A 160 1.80 -13.42 -16.22
C SER A 160 3.00 -14.14 -15.60
N SER A 161 3.49 -13.65 -14.46
CA SER A 161 4.57 -14.29 -13.72
C SER A 161 4.17 -15.67 -13.21
N LEU A 162 2.95 -15.84 -12.69
CA LEU A 162 2.47 -17.14 -12.22
C LEU A 162 2.15 -18.08 -13.38
N TRP A 163 1.56 -17.57 -14.46
CA TRP A 163 1.07 -18.38 -15.58
C TRP A 163 2.17 -19.26 -16.18
N VAL A 164 3.37 -18.72 -16.39
CA VAL A 164 4.50 -19.49 -16.95
C VAL A 164 5.10 -20.54 -15.99
N GLN A 165 4.62 -20.61 -14.75
CA GLN A 165 5.07 -21.56 -13.74
C GLN A 165 3.94 -22.47 -13.22
N VAL A 166 2.68 -22.21 -13.61
CA VAL A 166 1.51 -22.79 -12.92
C VAL A 166 1.47 -24.31 -13.02
N ASP A 167 1.86 -24.87 -14.16
CA ASP A 167 1.85 -26.30 -14.42
C ASP A 167 2.86 -27.03 -13.52
N GLY A 168 4.12 -26.56 -13.52
CA GLY A 168 5.18 -27.14 -12.70
C GLY A 168 4.95 -26.98 -11.20
N LEU A 169 4.26 -25.93 -10.76
CA LEU A 169 4.01 -25.70 -9.33
C LEU A 169 2.81 -26.50 -8.82
N VAL A 170 1.66 -26.36 -9.50
CA VAL A 170 0.36 -26.80 -8.96
C VAL A 170 -0.56 -27.48 -9.98
N GLY A 171 -0.11 -27.64 -11.23
CA GLY A 171 -0.80 -28.45 -12.24
C GLY A 171 -0.78 -29.94 -11.89
N ALA A 172 -1.43 -30.76 -12.72
CA ALA A 172 -1.62 -32.18 -12.50
C ALA A 172 -0.30 -32.96 -12.28
N ASN A 173 0.76 -32.60 -13.02
CA ASN A 173 2.10 -33.19 -12.89
C ASN A 173 3.10 -32.31 -12.12
N GLY A 174 2.61 -31.23 -11.51
CA GLY A 174 3.40 -30.28 -10.74
C GLY A 174 3.83 -30.79 -9.36
N ILE A 175 4.54 -29.95 -8.62
CA ILE A 175 5.05 -30.27 -7.28
C ILE A 175 3.90 -30.49 -6.28
N LEU A 176 2.90 -29.59 -6.27
CA LEU A 176 1.74 -29.63 -5.37
C LEU A 176 0.40 -29.57 -6.15
N PRO A 177 -0.01 -30.68 -6.81
CA PRO A 177 -1.22 -30.68 -7.64
C PRO A 177 -2.49 -30.29 -6.87
N VAL A 178 -3.24 -29.33 -7.40
CA VAL A 178 -4.52 -28.86 -6.80
C VAL A 178 -5.55 -29.96 -6.74
N ALA A 179 -5.53 -30.85 -7.73
CA ALA A 179 -6.44 -31.99 -7.83
C ALA A 179 -6.33 -32.95 -6.63
N GLY A 180 -5.16 -33.06 -5.99
CA GLY A 180 -4.99 -33.83 -4.75
C GLY A 180 -5.30 -33.00 -3.50
N PHE A 181 -4.97 -31.70 -3.51
CA PHE A 181 -5.09 -30.82 -2.36
C PHE A 181 -6.53 -30.57 -1.91
N LEU A 182 -7.42 -30.15 -2.81
CA LEU A 182 -8.79 -29.76 -2.43
C LEU A 182 -9.63 -30.94 -1.92
N PRO A 183 -9.60 -32.15 -2.52
CA PRO A 183 -10.27 -33.32 -1.96
C PRO A 183 -9.74 -33.71 -0.58
N ALA A 184 -8.41 -33.66 -0.38
CA ALA A 184 -7.81 -33.92 0.92
C ALA A 184 -8.25 -32.90 1.99
N ALA A 185 -8.31 -31.61 1.61
CA ALA A 185 -8.83 -30.57 2.48
C ALA A 185 -10.33 -30.78 2.81
N ARG A 186 -11.14 -31.20 1.83
CA ARG A 186 -12.55 -31.53 2.04
C ARG A 186 -12.73 -32.71 2.98
N ALA A 187 -11.87 -33.74 2.87
CA ALA A 187 -11.90 -34.90 3.77
C ALA A 187 -11.58 -34.51 5.22
N HIS A 188 -10.67 -33.55 5.44
CA HIS A 188 -10.26 -33.16 6.79
C HIS A 188 -11.14 -32.06 7.41
N LEU A 189 -11.58 -31.08 6.64
CA LEU A 189 -12.34 -29.90 7.10
C LEU A 189 -13.86 -30.05 6.92
N GLY A 190 -14.30 -31.10 6.21
CA GLY A 190 -15.72 -31.38 5.97
C GLY A 190 -16.45 -30.24 5.26
N ALA A 191 -17.69 -29.98 5.70
CA ALA A 191 -18.59 -28.98 5.12
C ALA A 191 -17.99 -27.57 5.05
N SER A 192 -17.08 -27.24 5.97
CA SER A 192 -16.47 -25.91 6.11
C SER A 192 -15.37 -25.58 5.09
N ALA A 193 -14.85 -26.59 4.37
CA ALA A 193 -13.67 -26.42 3.51
C ALA A 193 -13.77 -25.26 2.49
N PRO A 194 -14.90 -25.06 1.77
CA PRO A 194 -15.02 -23.95 0.82
C PRO A 194 -15.03 -22.55 1.45
N PHE A 195 -15.43 -22.44 2.72
CA PHE A 195 -15.41 -21.16 3.45
C PHE A 195 -14.01 -20.82 3.97
N LEU A 196 -13.23 -21.84 4.34
CA LEU A 196 -11.84 -21.69 4.79
C LEU A 196 -10.85 -21.59 3.62
N LEU A 197 -11.23 -22.12 2.46
CA LEU A 197 -10.45 -22.10 1.21
C LEU A 197 -11.34 -21.53 0.08
N PRO A 198 -11.66 -20.23 0.08
CA PRO A 198 -12.55 -19.62 -0.91
C PRO A 198 -11.88 -19.50 -2.29
N THR A 199 -11.95 -20.58 -3.10
CA THR A 199 -11.37 -20.65 -4.45
C THR A 199 -12.38 -21.14 -5.49
N LEU A 200 -12.28 -20.62 -6.72
CA LEU A 200 -13.02 -21.14 -7.85
C LEU A 200 -12.58 -22.56 -8.26
N CYS A 201 -11.41 -23.02 -7.79
CA CYS A 201 -10.90 -24.37 -8.09
C CYS A 201 -11.74 -25.50 -7.48
N TRP A 202 -12.71 -25.21 -6.60
CA TRP A 202 -13.72 -26.19 -6.20
C TRP A 202 -14.63 -26.64 -7.34
N LEU A 203 -14.78 -25.81 -8.38
CA LEU A 203 -15.60 -26.12 -9.56
C LEU A 203 -14.85 -27.02 -10.54
N ASN A 204 -13.55 -26.78 -10.71
CA ASN A 204 -12.70 -27.52 -11.63
C ASN A 204 -11.23 -27.35 -11.20
N THR A 205 -10.45 -28.44 -11.21
CA THR A 205 -9.04 -28.46 -10.81
C THR A 205 -8.08 -28.78 -11.96
N SER A 206 -8.57 -28.85 -13.21
CA SER A 206 -7.75 -29.13 -14.39
C SER A 206 -6.77 -28.01 -14.70
N ASP A 207 -5.68 -28.36 -15.39
CA ASP A 207 -4.64 -27.41 -15.81
C ASP A 207 -5.21 -26.32 -16.73
N MET A 208 -6.13 -26.69 -17.64
CA MET A 208 -6.87 -25.74 -18.46
C MET A 208 -7.62 -24.70 -17.63
N PHE A 209 -8.22 -25.11 -16.50
CA PHE A 209 -8.92 -24.18 -15.62
C PHE A 209 -7.94 -23.24 -14.89
N LEU A 210 -6.77 -23.73 -14.48
CA LEU A 210 -5.71 -22.89 -13.90
C LEU A 210 -5.21 -21.84 -14.91
N HIS A 211 -5.01 -22.23 -16.17
CA HIS A 211 -4.69 -21.28 -17.24
C HIS A 211 -5.83 -20.30 -17.50
N LEU A 212 -7.08 -20.74 -17.49
CA LEU A 212 -8.24 -19.86 -17.66
C LEU A 212 -8.32 -18.80 -16.56
N LEU A 213 -8.03 -19.16 -15.30
CA LEU A 213 -7.94 -18.21 -14.18
C LEU A 213 -6.82 -17.17 -14.42
N CYS A 214 -5.65 -17.62 -14.88
CA CYS A 214 -4.54 -16.73 -15.23
C CYS A 214 -4.91 -15.79 -16.39
N ALA A 215 -5.51 -16.32 -17.46
CA ALA A 215 -5.94 -15.59 -18.64
C ALA A 215 -6.99 -14.53 -18.31
N THR A 216 -8.01 -14.92 -17.55
CA THR A 216 -9.12 -14.05 -17.15
C THR A 216 -8.60 -12.92 -16.25
N GLY A 217 -7.73 -13.26 -15.28
CA GLY A 217 -7.07 -12.29 -14.43
C GLY A 217 -6.19 -11.29 -15.21
N ALA A 218 -5.38 -11.79 -16.15
CA ALA A 218 -4.54 -10.96 -17.01
C ALA A 218 -5.38 -10.03 -17.91
N ALA A 219 -6.46 -10.54 -18.51
CA ALA A 219 -7.38 -9.74 -19.31
C ALA A 219 -8.07 -8.65 -18.47
N ALA A 220 -8.57 -8.98 -17.28
CA ALA A 220 -9.14 -8.02 -16.34
C ALA A 220 -8.12 -6.92 -15.95
N SER A 221 -6.86 -7.31 -15.78
CA SER A 221 -5.76 -6.40 -15.47
C SER A 221 -5.50 -5.41 -16.59
N LEU A 222 -5.47 -5.87 -17.85
CA LEU A 222 -5.36 -5.02 -19.04
C LEU A 222 -6.54 -4.05 -19.14
N LEU A 223 -7.77 -4.52 -18.93
CA LEU A 223 -8.98 -3.69 -18.92
C LEU A 223 -8.88 -2.59 -17.86
N LEU A 224 -8.40 -2.92 -16.66
CA LEU A 224 -8.16 -1.94 -15.59
C LEU A 224 -7.12 -0.88 -15.99
N MET A 225 -6.01 -1.29 -16.63
CA MET A 225 -4.96 -0.38 -17.12
C MET A 225 -5.49 0.62 -18.15
N VAL A 226 -6.36 0.18 -19.06
CA VAL A 226 -6.97 1.09 -20.05
C VAL A 226 -8.18 1.86 -19.47
N GLY A 227 -8.64 1.50 -18.28
CA GLY A 227 -9.73 2.15 -17.57
C GLY A 227 -11.12 1.71 -18.01
N ILE A 228 -11.27 0.49 -18.52
CA ILE A 228 -12.56 -0.13 -18.85
C ILE A 228 -13.10 -0.85 -17.61
N ALA A 229 -14.35 -0.53 -17.27
CA ALA A 229 -15.12 -1.07 -16.15
C ALA A 229 -14.27 -1.32 -14.87
N PRO A 230 -13.53 -0.31 -14.35
CA PRO A 230 -12.41 -0.55 -13.44
C PRO A 230 -12.81 -1.27 -12.14
N ALA A 231 -14.01 -1.02 -11.60
CA ALA A 231 -14.49 -1.74 -10.41
C ALA A 231 -14.77 -3.23 -10.70
N LEU A 232 -15.34 -3.57 -11.86
CA LEU A 232 -15.59 -4.95 -12.28
C LEU A 232 -14.28 -5.66 -12.63
N SER A 233 -13.37 -4.97 -13.34
CA SER A 233 -12.04 -5.48 -13.65
C SER A 233 -11.25 -5.80 -12.38
N LEU A 234 -11.34 -4.96 -11.35
CA LEU A 234 -10.74 -5.24 -10.04
C LEU A 234 -11.40 -6.42 -9.32
N LEU A 235 -12.73 -6.51 -9.34
CA LEU A 235 -13.45 -7.62 -8.72
C LEU A 235 -13.05 -8.96 -9.36
N LEU A 236 -12.97 -9.00 -10.69
CA LEU A 236 -12.59 -10.18 -11.44
C LEU A 236 -11.12 -10.56 -11.17
N ALA A 237 -10.20 -9.60 -11.24
CA ALA A 237 -8.80 -9.81 -10.91
C ALA A 237 -8.62 -10.32 -9.47
N PHE A 238 -9.34 -9.74 -8.50
CA PHE A 238 -9.32 -10.16 -7.10
C PHE A 238 -9.77 -11.61 -6.93
N VAL A 239 -10.93 -11.99 -7.50
CA VAL A 239 -11.46 -13.36 -7.37
C VAL A 239 -10.55 -14.40 -8.04
N CYS A 240 -10.03 -14.10 -9.24
CA CYS A 240 -9.08 -14.98 -9.92
C CYS A 240 -7.78 -15.14 -9.10
N TYR A 241 -7.23 -14.03 -8.59
CA TYR A 241 -5.98 -14.07 -7.84
C TYR A 241 -6.13 -14.75 -6.49
N LEU A 242 -7.26 -14.54 -5.78
CA LEU A 242 -7.56 -15.24 -4.52
C LEU A 242 -7.66 -16.74 -4.76
N SER A 243 -8.34 -17.14 -5.84
CA SER A 243 -8.48 -18.55 -6.22
C SER A 243 -7.14 -19.22 -6.47
N LEU A 244 -6.26 -18.54 -7.23
CA LEU A 244 -4.90 -19.02 -7.51
C LEU A 244 -4.01 -18.99 -6.27
N THR A 245 -4.18 -18.04 -5.36
CA THR A 245 -3.41 -17.97 -4.10
C THR A 245 -3.70 -19.18 -3.22
N ILE A 246 -4.96 -19.59 -3.14
CA ILE A 246 -5.37 -20.78 -2.38
C ILE A 246 -4.90 -22.07 -3.07
N ALA A 247 -5.09 -22.17 -4.39
CA ALA A 247 -4.62 -23.30 -5.19
C ALA A 247 -3.08 -23.46 -5.13
N GLY A 248 -2.39 -22.33 -5.11
CA GLY A 248 -0.95 -22.15 -5.02
C GLY A 248 -0.28 -22.69 -3.76
N GLN A 249 -1.05 -22.86 -2.69
CA GLN A 249 -0.57 -23.34 -1.40
C GLN A 249 0.69 -22.58 -0.95
N THR A 250 1.79 -23.29 -0.65
CA THR A 250 3.04 -22.67 -0.20
C THR A 250 3.64 -21.75 -1.27
N PHE A 251 3.47 -22.05 -2.56
CA PHE A 251 4.06 -21.22 -3.62
C PHE A 251 3.36 -19.86 -3.78
N LEU A 252 2.25 -19.60 -3.09
CA LEU A 252 1.55 -18.30 -3.06
C LEU A 252 1.35 -17.75 -1.64
N SER A 253 2.10 -18.23 -0.64
CA SER A 253 1.98 -17.81 0.77
C SER A 253 2.79 -16.55 1.12
N PHE A 254 3.15 -15.72 0.14
CA PHE A 254 4.08 -14.60 0.35
C PHE A 254 3.36 -13.28 0.71
N GLN A 255 4.07 -12.36 1.38
CA GLN A 255 3.48 -11.10 1.86
C GLN A 255 2.98 -10.18 0.73
N TRP A 256 3.59 -10.20 -0.45
CA TRP A 256 3.11 -9.41 -1.59
C TRP A 256 1.84 -9.98 -2.23
N ASP A 257 1.61 -11.29 -2.16
CA ASP A 257 0.38 -11.91 -2.67
C ASP A 257 -0.83 -11.44 -1.83
N ILE A 258 -0.71 -11.49 -0.50
CA ILE A 258 -1.75 -11.00 0.41
C ILE A 258 -1.90 -9.47 0.38
N LEU A 259 -0.79 -8.72 0.18
CA LEU A 259 -0.86 -7.26 0.00
C LEU A 259 -1.59 -6.88 -1.31
N LEU A 260 -1.38 -7.62 -2.39
CA LEU A 260 -2.07 -7.41 -3.65
C LEU A 260 -3.57 -7.69 -3.53
N LEU A 261 -3.95 -8.76 -2.81
CA LEU A 261 -5.35 -9.07 -2.51
C LEU A 261 -6.02 -7.97 -1.67
N GLU A 262 -5.41 -7.56 -0.56
CA GLU A 262 -5.95 -6.49 0.29
C GLU A 262 -6.04 -5.16 -0.47
N THR A 263 -5.00 -4.80 -1.25
CA THR A 263 -5.02 -3.59 -2.07
C THR A 263 -6.09 -3.65 -3.15
N GLY A 264 -6.21 -4.78 -3.86
CA GLY A 264 -7.19 -5.01 -4.91
C GLY A 264 -8.61 -4.92 -4.39
N PHE A 265 -8.90 -5.58 -3.26
CA PHE A 265 -10.20 -5.54 -2.59
C PHE A 265 -10.60 -4.11 -2.20
N LEU A 266 -9.72 -3.38 -1.50
CA LEU A 266 -10.01 -2.00 -1.10
C LEU A 266 -10.17 -1.07 -2.30
N ALA A 267 -9.45 -1.32 -3.39
CA ALA A 267 -9.53 -0.55 -4.62
C ALA A 267 -10.90 -0.68 -5.32
N ILE A 268 -11.65 -1.78 -5.14
CA ILE A 268 -13.01 -1.95 -5.71
C ILE A 268 -13.94 -0.81 -5.28
N PHE A 269 -13.81 -0.36 -4.03
CA PHE A 269 -14.63 0.72 -3.47
C PHE A 269 -14.08 2.13 -3.75
N PHE A 270 -12.83 2.20 -4.23
CA PHE A 270 -12.18 3.44 -4.64
C PHE A 270 -12.34 3.71 -6.15
N ALA A 271 -12.41 2.66 -6.95
CA ALA A 271 -12.62 2.70 -8.38
C ALA A 271 -14.02 3.24 -8.73
N PRO A 272 -14.13 4.02 -9.83
CA PRO A 272 -15.44 4.47 -10.29
C PRO A 272 -16.24 3.30 -10.88
N TRP A 273 -17.49 3.14 -10.45
CA TRP A 273 -18.44 2.17 -11.01
C TRP A 273 -19.03 2.70 -12.32
N THR A 274 -18.18 2.78 -13.34
CA THR A 274 -18.47 3.34 -14.66
C THR A 274 -17.89 2.45 -15.75
N TRP A 275 -18.50 2.40 -16.92
CA TRP A 275 -17.97 1.60 -18.03
C TRP A 275 -16.58 2.06 -18.53
N ARG A 276 -16.30 3.36 -18.50
CA ARG A 276 -15.00 3.90 -18.92
C ARG A 276 -14.57 5.07 -18.05
N MET A 277 -13.38 4.96 -17.46
CA MET A 277 -12.75 6.00 -16.66
C MET A 277 -11.94 6.94 -17.55
N THR A 278 -12.43 8.17 -17.73
CA THR A 278 -11.72 9.24 -18.46
C THR A 278 -11.57 10.47 -17.59
N ALA A 279 -10.68 11.39 -17.97
CA ALA A 279 -10.53 12.67 -17.24
C ALA A 279 -11.77 13.57 -17.32
N ARG A 280 -12.66 13.33 -18.28
CA ARG A 280 -13.90 14.11 -18.49
C ARG A 280 -15.10 13.55 -17.72
N ASN A 281 -15.08 12.26 -17.37
CA ASN A 281 -16.19 11.58 -16.71
C ASN A 281 -15.70 10.93 -15.41
N GLU A 282 -15.54 11.76 -14.37
CA GLU A 282 -14.99 11.33 -13.09
C GLU A 282 -16.05 11.30 -12.00
N ALA A 283 -16.52 10.09 -11.69
CA ALA A 283 -17.39 9.87 -10.54
C ALA A 283 -16.72 10.37 -9.23
N PRO A 284 -17.53 10.86 -8.27
CA PRO A 284 -17.02 11.42 -7.02
C PRO A 284 -16.20 10.41 -6.22
N LEU A 285 -15.11 10.88 -5.61
CA LEU A 285 -14.19 10.05 -4.83
C LEU A 285 -14.84 9.55 -3.52
N SER A 286 -14.66 8.27 -3.21
CA SER A 286 -14.94 7.75 -1.87
C SER A 286 -13.78 8.09 -0.93
N ARG A 287 -13.98 9.09 -0.06
CA ARG A 287 -12.98 9.48 0.95
C ARG A 287 -12.70 8.38 1.96
N VAL A 288 -13.67 7.50 2.21
CA VAL A 288 -13.52 6.34 3.10
C VAL A 288 -12.63 5.27 2.46
N ALA A 289 -12.84 4.94 1.18
CA ALA A 289 -11.97 4.01 0.48
C ALA A 289 -10.53 4.55 0.36
N LEU A 290 -10.37 5.86 0.09
CA LEU A 290 -9.06 6.51 0.12
C LEU A 290 -8.40 6.43 1.51
N PHE A 291 -9.18 6.61 2.58
CA PHE A 291 -8.69 6.44 3.95
C PHE A 291 -8.21 5.01 4.20
N LEU A 292 -8.98 4.00 3.79
CA LEU A 292 -8.61 2.59 3.94
C LEU A 292 -7.31 2.25 3.19
N LEU A 293 -7.14 2.73 1.95
CA LEU A 293 -5.90 2.53 1.19
C LEU A 293 -4.70 3.25 1.83
N LYS A 294 -4.90 4.44 2.41
CA LYS A 294 -3.85 5.12 3.18
C LYS A 294 -3.54 4.43 4.50
N LEU A 295 -4.55 3.87 5.17
CA LEU A 295 -4.39 3.07 6.37
C LEU A 295 -3.62 1.79 6.05
N LEU A 296 -3.87 1.15 4.91
CA LEU A 296 -3.10 0.02 4.43
C LEU A 296 -1.62 0.39 4.23
N LEU A 297 -1.34 1.49 3.52
CA LEU A 297 0.05 1.97 3.33
C LEU A 297 0.72 2.30 4.67
N PHE A 298 0.00 2.98 5.58
CA PHE A 298 0.48 3.25 6.92
C PHE A 298 0.80 1.95 7.65
N LYS A 299 -0.15 1.00 7.70
CA LYS A 299 -0.02 -0.29 8.37
C LYS A 299 1.18 -1.07 7.82
N LEU A 300 1.31 -1.17 6.50
CA LEU A 300 2.40 -1.84 5.83
C LEU A 300 3.76 -1.30 6.27
N MET A 301 3.98 0.01 6.14
CA MET A 301 5.26 0.63 6.43
C MET A 301 5.54 0.62 7.94
N PHE A 302 4.56 1.03 8.73
CA PHE A 302 4.69 1.15 10.18
C PHE A 302 4.93 -0.19 10.86
N MET A 303 4.14 -1.22 10.53
CA MET A 303 4.39 -2.55 11.07
C MET A 303 5.76 -3.07 10.64
N SER A 304 6.16 -2.89 9.37
CA SER A 304 7.48 -3.35 8.89
C SER A 304 8.65 -2.75 9.68
N GLY A 305 8.53 -1.52 10.19
CA GLY A 305 9.55 -0.89 11.04
C GLY A 305 9.45 -1.29 12.51
N VAL A 306 8.24 -1.22 13.10
CA VAL A 306 8.04 -1.52 14.53
C VAL A 306 8.46 -2.95 14.85
N VAL A 307 8.12 -3.91 13.99
CA VAL A 307 8.42 -5.31 14.25
C VAL A 307 9.92 -5.61 14.27
N LYS A 308 10.74 -4.82 13.56
CA LYS A 308 12.20 -4.94 13.60
C LYS A 308 12.74 -4.55 14.97
N LEU A 309 12.16 -3.52 15.58
CA LEU A 309 12.56 -3.03 16.90
C LEU A 309 12.03 -3.91 18.04
N THR A 310 10.94 -4.64 17.82
CA THR A 310 10.28 -5.50 18.82
C THR A 310 10.52 -7.00 18.61
N SER A 311 11.37 -7.39 17.65
CA SER A 311 11.63 -8.80 17.33
C SER A 311 12.50 -9.53 18.36
N GLY A 312 13.25 -8.79 19.16
CA GLY A 312 14.32 -9.34 20.00
C GLY A 312 15.62 -9.64 19.23
N ASP A 313 15.73 -9.25 17.96
CA ASP A 313 16.99 -9.33 17.22
C ASP A 313 17.84 -8.07 17.44
N ASP A 314 18.94 -8.24 18.16
CA ASP A 314 19.87 -7.16 18.51
C ASP A 314 20.44 -6.43 17.30
N SER A 315 20.50 -7.08 16.11
CA SER A 315 21.11 -6.47 14.92
C SER A 315 20.43 -5.17 14.45
N TRP A 316 19.14 -4.99 14.77
CA TRP A 316 18.42 -3.75 14.48
C TRP A 316 18.81 -2.61 15.41
N TRP A 317 18.99 -2.90 16.70
CA TRP A 317 19.39 -1.92 17.71
C TRP A 317 20.89 -1.60 17.63
N ASP A 318 21.71 -2.59 17.28
CA ASP A 318 23.16 -2.44 17.04
C ASP A 318 23.48 -1.80 15.68
N LEU A 319 22.46 -1.53 14.86
CA LEU A 319 22.57 -0.94 13.52
C LEU A 319 23.36 -1.80 12.51
N THR A 320 23.52 -3.10 12.78
CA THR A 320 24.27 -4.06 11.95
C THR A 320 23.40 -4.90 11.03
N ALA A 321 22.07 -4.81 11.10
CA ALA A 321 21.15 -5.63 10.32
C ALA A 321 21.44 -5.63 8.80
N LEU A 322 21.75 -4.46 8.23
CA LEU A 322 22.08 -4.36 6.80
C LEU A 322 23.47 -4.89 6.42
N ASN A 323 24.33 -5.18 7.40
CA ASN A 323 25.59 -5.87 7.14
C ASN A 323 25.34 -7.30 6.63
N TYR A 324 24.25 -7.92 7.09
CA TYR A 324 23.83 -9.26 6.69
C TYR A 324 22.85 -9.23 5.52
N HIS A 325 21.88 -8.31 5.57
CA HIS A 325 20.71 -8.31 4.68
C HIS A 325 21.03 -8.43 3.20
N PHE A 326 22.01 -7.68 2.69
CA PHE A 326 22.31 -7.66 1.25
C PHE A 326 22.75 -9.02 0.71
N GLU A 327 23.42 -9.82 1.52
CA GLU A 327 23.88 -11.17 1.20
C GLU A 327 22.80 -12.23 1.47
N THR A 328 22.15 -12.12 2.63
CA THR A 328 21.25 -13.17 3.13
C THR A 328 19.82 -13.06 2.60
N GLN A 329 19.45 -11.95 1.95
CA GLN A 329 18.15 -11.77 1.28
C GLN A 329 17.88 -12.86 0.22
N PRO A 330 16.62 -13.23 -0.06
CA PRO A 330 16.30 -14.41 -0.89
C PRO A 330 16.98 -14.42 -2.26
N LEU A 331 16.81 -13.34 -3.02
CA LEU A 331 17.33 -13.17 -4.37
C LEU A 331 18.02 -11.81 -4.51
N PRO A 332 19.31 -11.68 -4.17
CA PRO A 332 20.03 -10.43 -4.32
C PRO A 332 20.23 -10.04 -5.79
N THR A 333 20.46 -8.75 -6.03
CA THR A 333 20.89 -8.24 -7.35
C THR A 333 22.40 -8.00 -7.37
N VAL A 334 22.96 -7.72 -8.55
CA VAL A 334 24.35 -7.24 -8.66
C VAL A 334 24.58 -6.00 -7.79
N LEU A 335 23.60 -5.09 -7.71
CA LEU A 335 23.72 -3.91 -6.87
C LEU A 335 23.62 -4.25 -5.38
N GLY A 336 22.93 -5.33 -5.00
CA GLY A 336 22.97 -5.89 -3.65
C GLY A 336 24.39 -6.32 -3.26
N TRP A 337 25.11 -6.99 -4.16
CA TRP A 337 26.52 -7.31 -3.95
C TRP A 337 27.36 -6.04 -3.76
N TRP A 338 27.17 -5.01 -4.60
CA TRP A 338 27.86 -3.73 -4.47
C TRP A 338 27.55 -3.01 -3.15
N ALA A 339 26.29 -3.02 -2.72
CA ALA A 339 25.85 -2.44 -1.46
C ALA A 339 26.47 -3.18 -0.26
N HIS A 340 26.66 -4.50 -0.36
CA HIS A 340 27.35 -5.28 0.66
C HIS A 340 28.83 -4.89 0.82
N GLN A 341 29.49 -4.42 -0.24
CA GLN A 341 30.88 -3.94 -0.17
C GLN A 341 31.03 -2.56 0.48
N ALA A 342 29.92 -1.88 0.82
CA ALA A 342 29.96 -0.56 1.42
C ALA A 342 30.66 -0.56 2.80
N PRO A 343 31.34 0.54 3.18
CA PRO A 343 31.92 0.66 4.51
C PRO A 343 30.85 0.63 5.60
N LEU A 344 31.22 0.17 6.80
CA LEU A 344 30.31 -0.07 7.92
C LEU A 344 29.44 1.15 8.26
N TRP A 345 30.00 2.37 8.26
CA TRP A 345 29.25 3.58 8.58
C TRP A 345 28.07 3.82 7.62
N LEU A 346 28.20 3.43 6.34
CA LEU A 346 27.15 3.59 5.35
C LEU A 346 26.06 2.52 5.53
N GLN A 347 26.43 1.32 5.97
CA GLN A 347 25.48 0.26 6.33
C GLN A 347 24.69 0.64 7.59
N GLN A 348 25.36 1.17 8.62
CA GLN A 348 24.71 1.70 9.82
C GLN A 348 23.76 2.86 9.50
N PHE A 349 24.20 3.82 8.67
CA PHE A 349 23.35 4.90 8.19
C PHE A 349 22.13 4.36 7.44
N SER A 350 22.31 3.37 6.57
CA SER A 350 21.22 2.74 5.83
C SER A 350 20.23 2.05 6.77
N THR A 351 20.70 1.39 7.85
CA THR A 351 19.84 0.78 8.88
C THR A 351 18.99 1.85 9.57
N VAL A 352 19.60 2.96 10.00
CA VAL A 352 18.87 4.09 10.59
C VAL A 352 17.86 4.67 9.60
N PHE A 353 18.24 4.85 8.34
CA PHE A 353 17.37 5.38 7.31
C PHE A 353 16.12 4.50 7.12
N VAL A 354 16.30 3.17 6.99
CA VAL A 354 15.19 2.21 6.89
C VAL A 354 14.27 2.34 8.11
N LEU A 355 14.82 2.32 9.32
CA LEU A 355 14.05 2.40 10.56
C LEU A 355 13.26 3.72 10.65
N VAL A 356 13.87 4.87 10.34
CA VAL A 356 13.18 6.17 10.33
C VAL A 356 12.06 6.22 9.29
N VAL A 357 12.31 5.74 8.07
CA VAL A 357 11.32 5.75 6.99
C VAL A 357 10.17 4.77 7.24
N GLU A 358 10.43 3.66 7.93
CA GLU A 358 9.39 2.70 8.26
C GLU A 358 8.63 3.06 9.55
N THR A 359 9.23 3.77 10.51
CA THR A 359 8.56 4.06 11.81
C THR A 359 8.03 5.49 11.93
N ILE A 360 8.77 6.51 11.48
CA ILE A 360 8.41 7.91 11.70
C ILE A 360 7.69 8.49 10.48
N VAL A 361 8.21 8.23 9.29
CA VAL A 361 7.66 8.78 8.04
C VAL A 361 6.20 8.38 7.78
N PRO A 362 5.67 7.20 8.16
CA PRO A 362 4.27 6.87 7.94
C PRO A 362 3.29 7.85 8.58
N PHE A 363 3.64 8.51 9.70
CA PHE A 363 2.79 9.54 10.29
C PHE A 363 2.57 10.75 9.37
N LEU A 364 3.52 11.02 8.45
CA LEU A 364 3.39 12.07 7.45
C LEU A 364 2.29 11.80 6.42
N ILE A 365 1.80 10.55 6.29
CA ILE A 365 0.63 10.20 5.44
C ILE A 365 -0.59 11.05 5.78
N TRP A 366 -0.76 11.35 7.08
CA TRP A 366 -1.89 12.11 7.63
C TRP A 366 -1.62 13.62 7.74
N ALA A 367 -0.38 14.04 7.46
CA ALA A 367 0.04 15.42 7.59
C ALA A 367 -0.53 16.35 6.47
N PRO A 368 -0.38 17.68 6.62
CA PRO A 368 -0.64 18.64 5.57
C PRO A 368 0.15 18.37 4.28
N ARG A 369 -0.22 19.05 3.19
CA ARG A 369 0.24 18.72 1.83
C ARG A 369 1.76 18.57 1.73
N ARG A 370 2.55 19.54 2.21
CA ARG A 370 4.01 19.54 2.02
C ARG A 370 4.69 18.41 2.78
N PRO A 371 4.52 18.25 4.11
CA PRO A 371 5.07 17.09 4.81
C PRO A 371 4.59 15.75 4.25
N ARG A 372 3.33 15.65 3.83
CA ARG A 372 2.79 14.42 3.22
C ARG A 372 3.47 14.07 1.89
N VAL A 373 3.75 15.07 1.05
CA VAL A 373 4.50 14.85 -0.20
C VAL A 373 5.96 14.49 0.11
N ILE A 374 6.59 15.12 1.11
CA ILE A 374 7.94 14.72 1.55
C ILE A 374 7.95 13.26 2.01
N GLY A 375 6.98 12.87 2.85
CA GLY A 375 6.83 11.48 3.27
C GLY A 375 6.62 10.52 2.10
N CYS A 376 5.79 10.88 1.12
CA CYS A 376 5.65 10.13 -0.13
C CYS A 376 6.99 9.91 -0.85
N MET A 377 7.80 10.96 -0.99
CA MET A 377 9.10 10.87 -1.67
C MET A 377 10.08 9.97 -0.90
N LEU A 378 10.10 10.05 0.44
CA LEU A 378 10.96 9.21 1.27
C LEU A 378 10.55 7.74 1.21
N LEU A 379 9.24 7.46 1.25
CA LEU A 379 8.71 6.10 1.07
C LEU A 379 9.07 5.54 -0.31
N ILE A 380 8.87 6.30 -1.38
CA ILE A 380 9.24 5.89 -2.75
C ILE A 380 10.76 5.67 -2.84
N ALA A 381 11.57 6.57 -2.28
CA ALA A 381 13.03 6.43 -2.29
C ALA A 381 13.47 5.12 -1.62
N LEU A 382 12.91 4.80 -0.46
CA LEU A 382 13.17 3.51 0.20
C LEU A 382 12.79 2.32 -0.70
N GLN A 383 11.60 2.34 -1.30
CA GLN A 383 11.16 1.24 -2.18
C GLN A 383 12.04 1.08 -3.43
N VAL A 384 12.53 2.17 -4.00
CA VAL A 384 13.46 2.14 -5.13
C VAL A 384 14.81 1.56 -4.70
N LEU A 385 15.34 1.94 -3.54
CA LEU A 385 16.60 1.39 -3.02
C LEU A 385 16.47 -0.13 -2.80
N ILE A 386 15.38 -0.58 -2.16
CA ILE A 386 15.11 -2.00 -1.95
C ILE A 386 15.03 -2.76 -3.28
N LEU A 387 14.31 -2.22 -4.26
CA LEU A 387 14.17 -2.81 -5.61
C LEU A 387 15.51 -2.86 -6.36
N LEU A 388 16.39 -1.88 -6.16
CA LEU A 388 17.72 -1.89 -6.76
C LEU A 388 18.61 -2.98 -6.17
N THR A 389 18.54 -3.22 -4.86
CA THR A 389 19.45 -4.14 -4.16
C THR A 389 18.93 -5.57 -4.05
N GLY A 390 17.64 -5.82 -4.26
CA GLY A 390 17.01 -7.12 -4.07
C GLY A 390 15.79 -7.35 -4.97
N ASN A 391 15.51 -8.61 -5.27
CA ASN A 391 14.34 -8.99 -6.08
C ASN A 391 13.15 -9.37 -5.19
N TYR A 392 12.16 -8.48 -5.10
CA TYR A 392 10.93 -8.66 -4.31
C TYR A 392 9.67 -8.70 -5.18
N ALA A 393 9.77 -9.35 -6.35
CA ALA A 393 8.66 -9.49 -7.29
C ALA A 393 8.02 -8.13 -7.62
N PHE A 394 6.72 -7.98 -7.37
CA PHE A 394 5.96 -6.75 -7.56
C PHE A 394 5.68 -5.98 -6.25
N PHE A 395 6.28 -6.38 -5.12
CA PHE A 395 6.07 -5.76 -3.81
C PHE A 395 6.37 -4.26 -3.82
N ASN A 396 7.59 -3.88 -4.22
CA ASN A 396 8.02 -2.49 -4.21
C ASN A 396 7.17 -1.63 -5.16
N LEU A 397 6.82 -2.17 -6.33
CA LEU A 397 5.95 -1.50 -7.30
C LEU A 397 4.56 -1.23 -6.70
N LEU A 398 4.01 -2.18 -5.95
CA LEU A 398 2.72 -2.04 -5.28
C LEU A 398 2.76 -0.99 -4.17
N THR A 399 3.82 -0.97 -3.35
CA THR A 399 4.00 0.06 -2.33
C THR A 399 4.17 1.45 -2.95
N ILE A 400 4.92 1.57 -4.06
CA ILE A 400 5.06 2.83 -4.81
C ILE A 400 3.71 3.27 -5.39
N ALA A 401 2.91 2.35 -5.93
CA ALA A 401 1.57 2.65 -6.42
C ALA A 401 0.69 3.20 -5.30
N LEU A 402 0.70 2.60 -4.11
CA LEU A 402 -0.01 3.12 -2.93
C LEU A 402 0.47 4.53 -2.54
N CYS A 403 1.76 4.83 -2.66
CA CYS A 403 2.30 6.17 -2.38
C CYS A 403 1.72 7.26 -3.29
N LEU A 404 1.30 6.94 -4.52
CA LEU A 404 0.63 7.89 -5.42
C LEU A 404 -0.61 8.53 -4.77
N LEU A 405 -1.29 7.82 -3.87
CA LEU A 405 -2.47 8.30 -3.13
C LEU A 405 -2.15 9.39 -2.09
N LEU A 406 -0.87 9.69 -1.87
CA LEU A 406 -0.42 10.77 -0.96
C LEU A 406 -0.31 12.12 -1.67
N VAL A 407 -0.13 12.10 -2.99
CA VAL A 407 -0.03 13.31 -3.84
C VAL A 407 -1.44 13.75 -4.22
N ASP A 408 -1.79 15.01 -3.97
CA ASP A 408 -3.09 15.57 -4.38
C ASP A 408 -2.98 16.30 -5.74
N ASP A 409 -4.10 16.62 -6.36
CA ASP A 409 -4.14 17.20 -7.70
C ASP A 409 -3.42 18.56 -7.77
N THR A 410 -3.39 19.31 -6.67
CA THR A 410 -2.59 20.56 -6.55
C THR A 410 -1.09 20.29 -6.55
N ALA A 411 -0.61 19.28 -5.80
CA ALA A 411 0.80 18.87 -5.86
C ALA A 411 1.18 18.38 -7.27
N TRP A 412 0.32 17.61 -7.94
CA TRP A 412 0.55 17.19 -9.34
C TRP A 412 0.67 18.35 -10.32
N ARG A 413 -0.09 19.43 -10.13
CA ARG A 413 0.04 20.64 -10.94
C ARG A 413 1.36 21.37 -10.66
N SER A 414 1.75 21.47 -9.39
CA SER A 414 3.02 22.08 -9.00
C SER A 414 4.24 21.32 -9.51
N LEU A 415 4.19 19.98 -9.58
CA LEU A 415 5.26 19.16 -10.14
C LEU A 415 5.39 19.36 -11.65
N ARG A 416 4.26 19.37 -12.38
CA ARG A 416 4.25 19.62 -13.83
C ARG A 416 4.69 21.03 -14.21
N GLY A 417 4.30 22.04 -13.42
CA GLY A 417 4.71 23.43 -13.63
C GLY A 417 6.20 23.72 -13.38
N ARG A 418 6.93 22.81 -12.71
CA ARG A 418 8.40 22.90 -12.56
C ARG A 418 9.18 22.26 -13.71
N SER A 419 8.57 21.33 -14.44
CA SER A 419 9.15 20.68 -15.62
C SER A 419 8.83 21.39 -16.94
N GLY A 420 8.04 22.46 -16.91
CA GLY A 420 7.66 23.23 -18.09
C GLY A 420 7.94 24.73 -17.93
N HIS A 421 9.21 25.14 -17.95
CA HIS A 421 9.57 26.48 -18.43
C HIS A 421 9.64 26.46 -19.96
N ALA A 422 8.48 26.30 -20.58
CA ALA A 422 8.16 26.66 -21.96
C ALA A 422 6.81 26.01 -22.28
N VAL A 423 5.75 26.82 -22.28
CA VAL A 423 4.56 26.79 -23.16
C VAL A 423 3.42 27.49 -22.42
N GLY A 424 3.05 28.66 -22.95
CA GLY A 424 1.71 29.25 -22.89
C GLY A 424 1.13 29.57 -21.50
N ARG A 425 1.33 30.80 -21.05
CA ARG A 425 0.33 31.50 -20.24
C ARG A 425 -0.90 31.70 -21.12
N ASP A 426 -1.88 30.80 -21.02
CA ASP A 426 -3.26 31.18 -21.33
C ASP A 426 -3.88 31.69 -20.03
N SER A 427 -3.98 33.01 -20.00
CA SER A 427 -4.74 33.82 -19.05
C SER A 427 -6.19 33.35 -18.99
N VAL A 428 -6.55 32.68 -17.90
CA VAL A 428 -7.96 32.60 -17.47
C VAL A 428 -8.22 33.86 -16.66
N GLU A 429 -8.85 34.85 -17.29
CA GLU A 429 -9.44 35.99 -16.60
C GLU A 429 -10.57 35.54 -15.66
N PRO A 430 -10.73 36.18 -14.49
CA PRO A 430 -11.87 35.95 -13.61
C PRO A 430 -12.99 36.94 -13.95
N GLY A 431 -14.08 36.45 -14.55
CA GLY A 431 -15.36 37.16 -14.55
C GLY A 431 -16.19 37.03 -15.82
N SER A 432 -17.24 36.21 -15.77
CA SER A 432 -18.59 36.61 -16.20
C SER A 432 -19.55 35.48 -15.89
N ASP A 433 -20.57 35.80 -15.08
CA ASP A 433 -21.75 34.99 -14.89
C ASP A 433 -22.36 34.57 -16.23
N THR A 434 -22.36 33.27 -16.51
CA THR A 434 -23.35 32.69 -17.41
C THR A 434 -23.97 31.50 -16.70
N ALA A 435 -25.26 31.68 -16.43
CA ALA A 435 -26.22 30.72 -15.96
C ALA A 435 -25.87 29.27 -16.33
N SER A 436 -25.79 28.44 -15.30
CA SER A 436 -25.76 26.99 -15.40
C SER A 436 -26.94 26.49 -16.24
N THR A 437 -26.67 26.08 -17.48
CA THR A 437 -27.55 25.19 -18.24
C THR A 437 -27.43 23.78 -17.65
N PRO A 438 -28.49 23.20 -17.04
CA PRO A 438 -28.45 21.83 -16.53
C PRO A 438 -28.72 20.89 -17.70
N GLY A 439 -27.67 20.37 -18.33
CA GLY A 439 -27.83 19.64 -19.59
C GLY A 439 -26.67 18.76 -20.00
N SER A 440 -26.10 17.99 -19.08
CA SER A 440 -25.42 16.75 -19.45
C SER A 440 -25.99 15.62 -18.61
N THR A 441 -26.70 14.72 -19.28
CA THR A 441 -27.29 13.47 -18.79
C THR A 441 -26.19 12.55 -18.24
N GLU A 442 -25.65 12.88 -17.06
CA GLU A 442 -24.95 11.90 -16.23
C GLU A 442 -25.99 10.84 -15.83
N SER A 443 -25.91 9.67 -16.46
CA SER A 443 -26.78 8.52 -16.20
C SER A 443 -26.90 8.28 -14.69
N GLY A 444 -28.12 8.32 -14.15
CA GLY A 444 -28.41 8.15 -12.72
C GLY A 444 -27.83 6.86 -12.10
N SER A 445 -27.53 5.86 -12.94
CA SER A 445 -26.82 4.63 -12.58
C SER A 445 -25.43 4.89 -11.97
N THR A 446 -24.67 5.85 -12.50
CA THR A 446 -23.31 6.18 -12.05
C THR A 446 -23.29 6.80 -10.65
N ARG A 447 -24.29 7.63 -10.35
CA ARG A 447 -24.46 8.26 -9.02
C ARG A 447 -24.92 7.24 -7.98
N LEU A 448 -25.75 6.27 -8.37
CA LEU A 448 -26.18 5.18 -7.48
C LEU A 448 -25.01 4.26 -7.14
N GLY A 449 -24.23 3.83 -8.13
CA GLY A 449 -23.03 3.03 -7.93
C GLY A 449 -22.00 3.70 -7.00
N ALA A 450 -21.74 5.00 -7.19
CA ALA A 450 -20.84 5.76 -6.33
C ALA A 450 -21.33 5.89 -4.88
N LYS A 451 -22.66 6.01 -4.67
CA LYS A 451 -23.25 6.02 -3.32
C LYS A 451 -23.15 4.65 -2.66
N ALA A 452 -23.47 3.58 -3.38
CA ALA A 452 -23.37 2.21 -2.88
C ALA A 452 -21.93 1.86 -2.49
N ALA A 453 -20.97 2.12 -3.38
CA ALA A 453 -19.54 1.90 -3.11
C ALA A 453 -19.05 2.66 -1.86
N ARG A 454 -19.55 3.87 -1.63
CA ARG A 454 -19.24 4.65 -0.42
C ARG A 454 -19.78 3.98 0.85
N TRP A 455 -21.04 3.55 0.84
CA TRP A 455 -21.64 2.88 2.01
C TRP A 455 -20.99 1.53 2.28
N LEU A 456 -20.70 0.75 1.24
CA LEU A 456 -19.94 -0.49 1.37
C LEU A 456 -18.53 -0.23 1.92
N ALA A 457 -17.84 0.83 1.49
CA ALA A 457 -16.56 1.22 2.08
C ALA A 457 -16.67 1.56 3.58
N VAL A 458 -17.79 2.18 4.01
CA VAL A 458 -18.05 2.42 5.45
C VAL A 458 -18.23 1.11 6.19
N VAL A 459 -18.98 0.15 5.64
CA VAL A 459 -19.13 -1.19 6.23
C VAL A 459 -17.77 -1.89 6.34
N VAL A 460 -16.97 -1.89 5.28
CA VAL A 460 -15.60 -2.44 5.29
C VAL A 460 -14.75 -1.74 6.35
N LEU A 461 -14.82 -0.41 6.47
CA LEU A 461 -14.11 0.30 7.52
C LEU A 461 -14.54 -0.18 8.91
N LEU A 462 -15.84 -0.26 9.19
CA LEU A 462 -16.33 -0.67 10.51
C LEU A 462 -15.94 -2.11 10.86
N LEU A 463 -15.96 -3.02 9.88
CA LEU A 463 -15.57 -4.42 10.09
C LEU A 463 -14.06 -4.58 10.26
N THR A 464 -13.26 -3.88 9.46
CA THR A 464 -11.81 -4.10 9.43
C THR A 464 -11.04 -3.25 10.43
N LEU A 465 -11.60 -2.13 10.91
CA LEU A 465 -10.89 -1.22 11.82
C LEU A 465 -10.46 -1.88 13.15
N PRO A 466 -11.29 -2.66 13.86
CA PRO A 466 -10.86 -3.34 15.09
C PRO A 466 -9.73 -4.33 14.85
N VAL A 467 -9.78 -5.07 13.73
CA VAL A 467 -8.74 -6.03 13.34
C VAL A 467 -7.44 -5.31 12.99
N ASN A 468 -7.49 -4.21 12.23
CA ASN A 468 -6.31 -3.39 11.92
C ASN A 468 -5.68 -2.80 13.19
N ALA A 469 -6.50 -2.36 14.14
CA ALA A 469 -5.99 -1.86 15.43
C ALA A 469 -5.30 -2.96 16.24
N ALA A 470 -5.88 -4.17 16.29
CA ALA A 470 -5.27 -5.32 16.96
C ALA A 470 -3.96 -5.77 16.30
N LEU A 471 -3.90 -5.80 14.96
CA LEU A 471 -2.67 -6.09 14.21
C LEU A 471 -1.56 -5.07 14.50
N LEU A 472 -1.90 -3.77 14.50
CA LEU A 472 -0.95 -2.71 14.84
C LEU A 472 -0.47 -2.83 16.29
N PHE A 473 -1.37 -3.16 17.22
CA PHE A 473 -1.02 -3.38 18.62
C PHE A 473 -0.08 -4.59 18.79
N SER A 474 -0.35 -5.69 18.08
CA SER A 474 0.53 -6.86 18.06
C SER A 474 1.90 -6.62 17.44
N ALA A 475 2.07 -5.56 16.64
CA ALA A 475 3.41 -5.16 16.21
C ALA A 475 4.28 -4.70 17.41
N PHE A 476 3.67 -4.03 18.39
CA PHE A 476 4.35 -3.60 19.62
C PHE A 476 4.43 -4.69 20.68
N GLN A 477 3.38 -5.51 20.79
CA GLN A 477 3.24 -6.53 21.82
C GLN A 477 2.84 -7.86 21.15
N PRO A 478 3.81 -8.62 20.62
CA PRO A 478 3.55 -9.87 19.89
C PRO A 478 2.75 -10.91 20.69
N GLU A 479 3.00 -10.98 22.01
CA GLU A 479 2.36 -11.92 22.92
C GLU A 479 0.96 -11.48 23.40
N ALA A 480 0.47 -10.31 22.96
CA ALA A 480 -0.81 -9.81 23.40
C ALA A 480 -1.98 -10.63 22.86
N SER A 481 -2.80 -11.17 23.76
CA SER A 481 -4.06 -11.81 23.40
C SER A 481 -5.09 -10.79 22.91
N TRP A 482 -5.79 -11.10 21.83
CA TRP A 482 -6.85 -10.24 21.30
C TRP A 482 -8.19 -10.50 21.98
N PRO A 483 -9.06 -9.48 22.11
CA PRO A 483 -10.43 -9.71 22.55
C PRO A 483 -11.14 -10.73 21.64
N ARG A 484 -11.85 -11.70 22.25
CA ARG A 484 -12.54 -12.78 21.52
C ARG A 484 -13.34 -12.33 20.29
N PRO A 485 -14.13 -11.23 20.34
CA PRO A 485 -14.86 -10.76 19.16
C PRO A 485 -13.95 -10.41 17.98
N VAL A 486 -12.77 -9.82 18.26
CA VAL A 486 -11.79 -9.46 17.23
C VAL A 486 -11.12 -10.70 16.65
N THR A 487 -10.77 -11.68 17.49
CA THR A 487 -10.19 -12.96 17.03
C THR A 487 -11.15 -13.73 16.13
N VAL A 488 -12.43 -13.83 16.52
CA VAL A 488 -13.47 -14.48 15.70
C VAL A 488 -13.66 -13.75 14.38
N LEU A 489 -13.75 -12.42 14.42
CA LEU A 489 -13.88 -11.60 13.22
C LEU A 489 -12.67 -11.74 12.29
N HIS A 490 -11.45 -11.73 12.84
CA HIS A 490 -10.24 -11.98 12.05
C HIS A 490 -10.27 -13.36 11.40
N GLY A 491 -10.62 -14.42 12.13
CA GLY A 491 -10.73 -15.78 11.58
C GLY A 491 -11.77 -15.92 10.46
N MET A 492 -12.83 -15.11 10.46
CA MET A 492 -13.81 -15.05 9.37
C MET A 492 -13.28 -14.31 8.12
N LEU A 493 -12.42 -13.32 8.31
CA LEU A 493 -11.89 -12.48 7.22
C LEU A 493 -10.57 -13.03 6.63
N GLU A 494 -9.80 -13.77 7.43
CA GLU A 494 -8.49 -14.31 7.06
C GLU A 494 -8.52 -15.14 5.76
N PRO A 495 -9.50 -16.04 5.50
CA PRO A 495 -9.55 -16.82 4.27
C PRO A 495 -9.59 -15.97 2.99
N PHE A 496 -10.14 -14.76 3.08
CA PHE A 496 -10.27 -13.83 1.96
C PHE A 496 -9.03 -12.96 1.76
N ARG A 497 -8.07 -12.98 2.70
CA ARG A 497 -6.81 -12.20 2.66
C ARG A 497 -7.04 -10.68 2.48
N ILE A 498 -8.14 -10.15 3.01
CA ILE A 498 -8.55 -8.74 2.86
C ILE A 498 -8.15 -7.83 4.03
N VAL A 499 -7.60 -8.40 5.11
CA VAL A 499 -7.00 -7.67 6.23
C VAL A 499 -5.84 -8.50 6.78
N ASN A 500 -4.61 -8.01 6.63
CA ASN A 500 -3.42 -8.79 6.97
C ASN A 500 -2.43 -7.99 7.84
N GLY A 501 -1.54 -8.70 8.52
CA GLY A 501 -0.35 -8.14 9.16
C GLY A 501 0.87 -8.18 8.24
N TYR A 502 1.80 -7.26 8.43
CA TYR A 502 3.03 -7.14 7.63
C TYR A 502 4.27 -7.07 8.52
N GLY A 503 5.39 -7.65 8.05
CA GLY A 503 6.62 -7.69 8.84
C GLY A 503 7.76 -8.43 8.15
N LEU A 504 8.16 -7.95 6.96
CA LEU A 504 9.30 -8.50 6.22
C LEU A 504 10.60 -8.26 6.99
N PHE A 505 11.43 -9.31 7.07
CA PHE A 505 12.75 -9.29 7.73
C PHE A 505 12.69 -8.82 9.19
N ARG A 506 11.66 -9.25 9.93
CA ARG A 506 11.55 -8.99 11.38
C ARG A 506 12.81 -9.45 12.14
N VAL A 507 13.26 -10.67 11.85
CA VAL A 507 14.50 -11.27 12.36
C VAL A 507 15.45 -11.44 11.19
N MET A 508 16.69 -10.97 11.34
CA MET A 508 17.69 -11.00 10.31
C MET A 508 18.36 -12.37 10.23
N THR A 509 18.36 -12.97 9.04
CA THR A 509 19.20 -14.14 8.78
C THR A 509 20.65 -13.69 8.72
N LYS A 510 21.52 -14.28 9.57
CA LYS A 510 22.94 -13.91 9.71
C LYS A 510 23.90 -14.81 8.93
N SER A 511 23.38 -15.88 8.32
CA SER A 511 24.08 -16.77 7.39
C SER A 511 23.23 -16.99 6.14
N ARG A 512 23.79 -17.58 5.09
CA ARG A 512 23.06 -17.86 3.86
C ARG A 512 23.13 -19.36 3.53
N PRO A 513 22.30 -20.19 4.18
CA PRO A 513 22.16 -21.58 3.76
C PRO A 513 21.53 -21.64 2.37
N GLU A 514 22.14 -22.41 1.47
CA GLU A 514 21.71 -22.56 0.08
C GLU A 514 21.70 -24.05 -0.28
N ILE A 515 20.52 -24.54 -0.67
CA ILE A 515 20.33 -25.94 -1.03
C ILE A 515 20.75 -26.16 -2.50
N VAL A 516 21.58 -27.17 -2.72
CA VAL A 516 21.94 -27.72 -4.03
C VAL A 516 21.35 -29.11 -4.15
N VAL A 517 20.50 -29.30 -5.16
CA VAL A 517 19.85 -30.58 -5.44
C VAL A 517 20.65 -31.31 -6.51
N GLU A 518 20.94 -32.59 -6.26
CA GLU A 518 21.81 -33.39 -7.12
C GLU A 518 21.10 -34.69 -7.50
N GLY A 519 21.22 -35.10 -8.75
CA GLY A 519 20.76 -36.40 -9.24
C GLY A 519 21.94 -37.32 -9.55
N SER A 520 21.70 -38.64 -9.51
CA SER A 520 22.69 -39.65 -9.84
C SER A 520 22.04 -40.88 -10.49
N ALA A 521 22.69 -41.45 -11.50
CA ALA A 521 22.25 -42.70 -12.12
C ALA A 521 22.73 -43.95 -11.35
N ASP A 522 23.86 -43.85 -10.66
CA ASP A 522 24.61 -44.98 -10.09
C ASP A 522 24.84 -44.89 -8.57
N GLY A 523 24.61 -43.71 -7.98
CA GLY A 523 24.85 -43.40 -6.58
C GLY A 523 26.28 -42.91 -6.28
N THR A 524 27.17 -42.84 -7.26
CA THR A 524 28.57 -42.42 -7.09
C THR A 524 28.84 -41.06 -7.72
N GLU A 525 28.40 -40.84 -8.96
CA GLU A 525 28.52 -39.55 -9.65
C GLU A 525 27.24 -38.73 -9.42
N TRP A 526 27.40 -37.53 -8.87
CA TRP A 526 26.29 -36.65 -8.50
C TRP A 526 26.36 -35.35 -9.28
N LEU A 527 25.32 -35.09 -10.08
CA LEU A 527 25.24 -33.93 -10.96
C LEU A 527 24.19 -32.93 -10.44
N PRO A 528 24.53 -31.63 -10.33
CA PRO A 528 23.61 -30.63 -9.79
C PRO A 528 22.53 -30.23 -10.79
N TYR A 529 21.31 -30.06 -10.27
CA TYR A 529 20.23 -29.33 -10.94
C TYR A 529 20.45 -27.83 -10.74
N GLU A 530 20.55 -27.08 -11.84
CA GLU A 530 20.74 -25.62 -11.77
C GLU A 530 19.41 -24.89 -11.80
N PHE A 531 19.23 -23.97 -10.86
CA PHE A 531 18.05 -23.11 -10.76
C PHE A 531 18.26 -21.82 -11.57
N ARG A 532 17.16 -21.16 -11.93
CA ARG A 532 17.18 -20.02 -12.86
C ARG A 532 17.64 -18.72 -12.23
N TRP A 533 17.40 -18.50 -10.94
CA TRP A 533 17.56 -17.18 -10.34
C TRP A 533 18.25 -17.20 -8.98
N LYS A 534 18.04 -18.23 -8.17
CA LYS A 534 18.74 -18.34 -6.88
C LYS A 534 20.24 -18.55 -7.07
N PRO A 535 21.07 -18.24 -6.06
CA PRO A 535 22.48 -18.58 -6.07
C PRO A 535 22.74 -20.08 -6.25
N GLY A 536 23.84 -20.38 -6.93
CA GLY A 536 24.26 -21.73 -7.30
C GLY A 536 25.75 -21.70 -7.68
N ASP A 537 26.05 -21.69 -8.96
CA ASP A 537 27.42 -21.47 -9.46
C ASP A 537 28.10 -20.24 -8.82
N LEU A 538 29.31 -20.43 -8.31
CA LEU A 538 30.11 -19.42 -7.61
C LEU A 538 30.54 -18.26 -8.50
N HIS A 539 30.68 -18.51 -9.81
CA HIS A 539 31.05 -17.50 -10.80
C HIS A 539 29.84 -16.78 -11.41
N ARG A 540 28.63 -17.22 -11.06
CA ARG A 540 27.41 -16.60 -11.55
C ARG A 540 27.06 -15.36 -10.71
N ALA A 541 27.09 -14.21 -11.37
CA ALA A 541 26.62 -12.96 -10.78
C ALA A 541 25.13 -13.06 -10.36
N PRO A 542 24.73 -12.46 -9.22
CA PRO A 542 23.31 -12.30 -8.89
C PRO A 542 22.57 -11.57 -10.01
N ARG A 543 21.34 -11.98 -10.34
CA ARG A 543 20.61 -11.45 -11.51
C ARG A 543 19.45 -10.54 -11.11
N TRP A 544 18.96 -9.75 -12.07
CA TRP A 544 17.73 -8.99 -11.93
C TRP A 544 16.57 -9.81 -12.52
N VAL A 545 15.58 -10.13 -11.70
CA VAL A 545 14.38 -10.90 -12.10
C VAL A 545 13.09 -10.12 -11.86
N ALA A 546 13.08 -9.17 -10.91
CA ALA A 546 11.92 -8.33 -10.68
C ALA A 546 11.51 -7.59 -11.97
N PRO A 547 10.22 -7.58 -12.33
CA PRO A 547 9.09 -7.85 -11.45
C PRO A 547 8.53 -9.28 -11.53
N HIS A 548 9.17 -10.20 -12.27
CA HIS A 548 8.85 -11.62 -12.22
C HIS A 548 9.19 -12.20 -10.85
N GLN A 549 8.35 -13.11 -10.39
CA GLN A 549 8.52 -13.84 -9.14
C GLN A 549 8.80 -15.31 -9.44
N PRO A 550 10.07 -15.76 -9.37
CA PRO A 550 10.40 -17.17 -9.52
C PRO A 550 10.04 -17.92 -8.23
N ARG A 551 8.84 -18.52 -8.19
CA ARG A 551 8.23 -19.02 -6.95
C ARG A 551 8.99 -20.21 -6.36
N LEU A 552 9.53 -21.08 -7.21
CA LEU A 552 10.37 -22.20 -6.78
C LEU A 552 11.70 -21.72 -6.18
N ASP A 553 12.44 -20.87 -6.89
CA ASP A 553 13.69 -20.26 -6.41
C ASP A 553 13.50 -19.52 -5.08
N TRP A 554 12.42 -18.75 -4.93
CA TRP A 554 12.13 -18.05 -3.68
C TRP A 554 11.78 -19.00 -2.54
N GLN A 555 11.06 -20.10 -2.82
CA GLN A 555 10.75 -21.10 -1.80
C GLN A 555 11.97 -21.89 -1.33
N MET A 556 12.97 -22.08 -2.19
CA MET A 556 14.23 -22.73 -1.80
C MET A 556 14.95 -21.96 -0.69
N TRP A 557 14.87 -20.63 -0.67
CA TRP A 557 15.44 -19.82 0.40
C TRP A 557 14.78 -20.12 1.76
N PHE A 558 13.45 -20.24 1.81
CA PHE A 558 12.75 -20.62 3.05
C PHE A 558 13.05 -22.06 3.45
N ALA A 559 13.09 -22.98 2.49
CA ALA A 559 13.39 -24.38 2.78
C ALA A 559 14.76 -24.53 3.45
N ALA A 560 15.74 -23.75 3.01
CA ALA A 560 17.09 -23.77 3.57
C ALA A 560 17.19 -23.33 5.04
N LEU A 561 16.18 -22.63 5.57
CA LEU A 561 16.12 -22.21 6.98
C LEU A 561 15.55 -23.30 7.91
N GLY A 562 15.02 -24.39 7.36
CA GLY A 562 14.45 -25.51 8.11
C GLY A 562 15.04 -26.84 7.68
N THR A 563 14.26 -27.92 7.86
CA THR A 563 14.65 -29.25 7.39
C THR A 563 13.76 -29.73 6.24
N TYR A 564 14.20 -30.75 5.51
CA TYR A 564 13.38 -31.37 4.47
C TYR A 564 12.06 -31.98 5.01
N ARG A 565 11.99 -32.29 6.32
CA ARG A 565 10.80 -32.86 6.97
C ARG A 565 9.72 -31.81 7.21
N ASP A 566 10.14 -30.58 7.51
CA ASP A 566 9.24 -29.43 7.67
C ASP A 566 8.71 -28.97 6.29
N ASN A 567 9.50 -29.19 5.25
CA ASN A 567 9.22 -28.78 3.87
C ASN A 567 8.64 -29.92 3.03
N ARG A 568 7.40 -30.34 3.29
CA ARG A 568 6.74 -31.44 2.54
C ARG A 568 6.72 -31.26 1.02
N TRP A 569 6.64 -30.01 0.56
CA TRP A 569 6.70 -29.69 -0.88
C TRP A 569 8.06 -30.07 -1.50
N PHE A 570 9.15 -30.03 -0.72
CA PHE A 570 10.49 -30.36 -1.19
C PHE A 570 10.62 -31.87 -1.46
N LEU A 571 9.98 -32.72 -0.66
CA LEU A 571 9.92 -34.16 -0.91
C LEU A 571 9.17 -34.48 -2.21
N ARG A 572 8.06 -33.78 -2.47
CA ARG A 572 7.32 -33.90 -3.72
C ARG A 572 8.14 -33.40 -4.91
N PHE A 573 8.88 -32.31 -4.72
CA PHE A 573 9.82 -31.82 -5.73
C PHE A 573 10.90 -32.86 -6.04
N ALA A 574 11.52 -33.48 -5.03
CA ALA A 574 12.49 -34.57 -5.23
C ALA A 574 11.88 -35.78 -5.94
N GLU A 575 10.64 -36.17 -5.60
CA GLU A 575 9.90 -37.22 -6.32
C GLU A 575 9.68 -36.86 -7.79
N SER A 576 9.27 -35.62 -8.08
CA SER A 576 9.10 -35.13 -9.46
C SER A 576 10.41 -35.16 -10.25
N LEU A 577 11.55 -34.88 -9.62
CA LEU A 577 12.87 -34.99 -10.26
C LEU A 577 13.25 -36.46 -10.54
N LEU A 578 13.00 -37.37 -9.59
CA LEU A 578 13.20 -38.82 -9.79
C LEU A 578 12.35 -39.38 -10.93
N ARG A 579 11.16 -38.81 -11.14
CA ARG A 579 10.27 -39.14 -12.26
C ARG A 579 10.57 -38.36 -13.55
N ASN A 580 11.51 -37.41 -13.50
CA ASN A 580 11.82 -36.47 -14.58
C ASN A 580 10.57 -35.77 -15.14
N SER A 581 9.67 -35.32 -14.26
CA SER A 581 8.40 -34.67 -14.65
C SER A 581 8.68 -33.43 -15.52
N PRO A 582 8.23 -33.37 -16.79
CA PRO A 582 8.53 -32.29 -17.71
C PRO A 582 8.17 -30.90 -17.17
N ASP A 583 6.98 -30.78 -16.56
CA ASP A 583 6.47 -29.51 -16.04
C ASP A 583 7.33 -28.97 -14.89
N VAL A 584 7.88 -29.87 -14.06
CA VAL A 584 8.72 -29.51 -12.91
C VAL A 584 10.15 -29.21 -13.33
N VAL A 585 10.75 -30.04 -14.20
CA VAL A 585 12.11 -29.77 -14.69
C VAL A 585 12.17 -28.52 -15.57
N ALA A 586 11.06 -28.14 -16.21
CA ALA A 586 10.95 -26.88 -16.93
C ALA A 586 11.09 -25.64 -16.04
N LEU A 587 10.85 -25.73 -14.71
CA LEU A 587 11.09 -24.64 -13.77
C LEU A 587 12.58 -24.38 -13.54
N LEU A 588 13.44 -25.36 -13.84
CA LEU A 588 14.89 -25.28 -13.65
C LEU A 588 15.58 -24.68 -14.89
N GLU A 589 16.85 -24.28 -14.73
CA GLU A 589 17.68 -23.80 -15.85
C GLU A 589 18.39 -24.96 -16.54
N ARG A 590 18.90 -25.93 -15.76
CA ARG A 590 19.57 -27.11 -16.29
C ARG A 590 19.07 -28.37 -15.61
N ASN A 591 18.64 -29.32 -16.43
CA ASN A 591 18.40 -30.71 -16.04
C ASN A 591 19.59 -31.56 -16.53
N PRO A 592 20.41 -32.17 -15.65
CA PRO A 592 21.50 -33.04 -16.04
C PRO A 592 21.02 -34.41 -16.58
N PHE A 593 19.73 -34.74 -16.45
CA PHE A 593 19.13 -36.01 -16.84
C PHE A 593 17.98 -35.82 -17.86
N PRO A 594 18.23 -35.23 -19.05
CA PRO A 594 17.17 -34.91 -20.00
C PRO A 594 16.53 -36.14 -20.65
N GLU A 595 17.32 -37.19 -20.89
CA GLU A 595 16.86 -38.38 -21.61
C GLU A 595 16.39 -39.50 -20.67
N THR A 596 17.20 -39.81 -19.65
CA THR A 596 16.92 -40.88 -18.67
C THR A 596 16.83 -40.28 -17.28
N PRO A 597 15.72 -40.47 -16.53
CA PRO A 597 15.59 -39.99 -15.16
C PRO A 597 16.72 -40.47 -14.25
N PRO A 598 17.13 -39.68 -13.25
CA PRO A 598 18.10 -40.15 -12.26
C PRO A 598 17.50 -41.28 -11.43
N ARG A 599 18.35 -42.23 -11.01
CA ARG A 599 17.94 -43.29 -10.08
C ARG A 599 17.88 -42.79 -8.64
N TYR A 600 18.73 -41.84 -8.30
CA TYR A 600 18.85 -41.26 -6.98
C TYR A 600 18.79 -39.74 -7.05
N VAL A 601 18.16 -39.13 -6.05
CA VAL A 601 18.20 -37.68 -5.82
C VAL A 601 18.64 -37.46 -4.37
N ARG A 602 19.49 -36.46 -4.16
CA ARG A 602 19.87 -35.99 -2.82
C ARG A 602 19.90 -34.46 -2.80
N ALA A 603 20.00 -33.88 -1.61
CA ALA A 603 20.24 -32.45 -1.49
C ALA A 603 21.28 -32.14 -0.41
N ARG A 604 22.17 -31.21 -0.72
CA ARG A 604 23.20 -30.69 0.19
C ARG A 604 22.90 -29.24 0.48
N VAL A 605 23.19 -28.79 1.70
CA VAL A 605 23.11 -27.39 2.07
C VAL A 605 24.52 -26.86 2.32
N TYR A 606 24.83 -25.72 1.72
CA TYR A 606 26.10 -25.02 1.91
C TYR A 606 25.82 -23.64 2.49
N ASP A 607 26.75 -23.10 3.27
CA ASP A 607 26.70 -21.70 3.66
C ASP A 607 27.41 -20.85 2.60
N TYR A 608 26.67 -19.94 1.96
CA TYR A 608 27.18 -19.04 0.94
C TYR A 608 27.54 -17.69 1.56
N SER A 609 28.56 -17.05 1.02
CA SER A 609 28.88 -15.66 1.31
C SER A 609 29.31 -14.94 0.04
N PHE A 610 29.09 -13.64 -0.02
CA PHE A 610 29.62 -12.82 -1.10
C PHE A 610 31.14 -12.77 -1.03
N THR A 611 31.77 -12.74 -2.20
CA THR A 611 33.18 -12.36 -2.29
C THR A 611 33.36 -10.91 -1.86
N ARG A 612 34.48 -10.62 -1.18
CA ARG A 612 34.87 -9.26 -0.80
C ARG A 612 35.99 -8.75 -1.69
N ARG A 613 35.96 -7.46 -2.01
CA ARG A 613 37.04 -6.82 -2.76
C ARG A 613 38.36 -6.91 -1.99
N GLY A 614 39.41 -7.39 -2.66
CA GLY A 614 40.77 -7.45 -2.09
C GLY A 614 41.04 -8.64 -1.18
N GLU A 615 40.03 -9.43 -0.81
CA GLU A 615 40.26 -10.77 -0.26
C GLU A 615 40.51 -11.74 -1.40
N GLY A 616 41.46 -12.68 -1.25
CA GLY A 616 41.90 -13.63 -2.27
C GLY A 616 40.85 -14.65 -2.72
N ALA A 617 39.67 -14.18 -3.12
CA ALA A 617 38.68 -14.94 -3.85
C ALA A 617 39.23 -15.31 -5.22
N GLU A 618 38.77 -16.44 -5.75
CA GLU A 618 39.09 -16.81 -7.11
C GLU A 618 38.69 -15.70 -8.09
N PRO A 619 39.55 -15.36 -9.06
CA PRO A 619 39.24 -14.33 -10.04
C PRO A 619 37.88 -14.57 -10.71
N GLY A 620 36.98 -13.59 -10.61
CA GLY A 620 35.64 -13.66 -11.22
C GLY A 620 34.57 -14.39 -10.40
N ALA A 621 34.87 -14.89 -9.19
CA ALA A 621 33.86 -15.44 -8.30
C ALA A 621 33.02 -14.33 -7.63
N TRP A 622 31.70 -14.51 -7.60
CA TRP A 622 30.75 -13.65 -6.90
C TRP A 622 30.40 -14.19 -5.51
N TRP A 623 30.52 -15.51 -5.35
CA TRP A 623 30.20 -16.23 -4.14
C TRP A 623 31.37 -17.08 -3.66
N LYS A 624 31.46 -17.27 -2.34
CA LYS A 624 32.22 -18.31 -1.67
C LYS A 624 31.21 -19.26 -1.02
N ARG A 625 31.53 -20.56 -0.97
CA ARG A 625 30.71 -21.52 -0.22
C ARG A 625 31.55 -22.29 0.78
N GLY A 626 31.00 -22.53 1.97
CA GLY A 626 31.61 -23.35 3.01
C GLY A 626 31.50 -24.85 2.74
N ALA A 627 31.79 -25.65 3.76
CA ALA A 627 31.57 -27.10 3.71
C ALA A 627 30.07 -27.42 3.62
N ALA A 628 29.71 -28.42 2.82
CA ALA A 628 28.31 -28.83 2.73
C ALA A 628 27.92 -29.80 3.85
N ALA A 629 26.75 -29.57 4.42
CA ALA A 629 26.02 -30.52 5.22
C ALA A 629 24.98 -31.27 4.37
N GLU A 630 24.54 -32.42 4.86
CA GLU A 630 23.40 -33.15 4.29
C GLU A 630 22.10 -32.39 4.61
N TYR A 631 21.26 -32.18 3.60
CA TYR A 631 19.90 -31.65 3.77
C TYR A 631 18.85 -32.72 3.53
N LEU A 632 18.96 -33.45 2.41
CA LEU A 632 18.14 -34.63 2.10
C LEU A 632 19.10 -35.78 1.77
N PRO A 633 19.03 -36.93 2.48
CA PRO A 633 19.83 -38.11 2.14
C PRO A 633 19.47 -38.62 0.73
N ALA A 634 20.31 -39.48 0.16
CA ALA A 634 20.02 -40.10 -1.12
C ALA A 634 18.71 -40.90 -1.05
N VAL A 635 17.74 -40.53 -1.89
CA VAL A 635 16.45 -41.20 -2.03
C VAL A 635 16.28 -41.73 -3.45
N SER A 636 15.53 -42.81 -3.61
CA SER A 636 15.12 -43.37 -4.89
C SER A 636 13.63 -43.68 -4.86
N LEU A 637 13.01 -43.83 -6.03
CA LEU A 637 11.71 -44.49 -6.11
C LEU A 637 11.88 -45.95 -5.63
N GLY A 638 10.87 -46.47 -4.92
CA GLY A 638 10.86 -47.89 -4.56
C GLY A 638 10.99 -48.73 -5.82
N ARG A 639 11.71 -49.86 -5.75
CA ARG A 639 11.63 -50.87 -6.81
C ARG A 639 10.19 -51.39 -6.83
N GLU A 640 9.46 -51.12 -7.90
CA GLU A 640 8.24 -51.87 -8.22
C GLU A 640 8.57 -53.34 -8.46
#